data_AF-A0A329MUG0-F1
#
_entry.id   AF-A0A329MUG0-F1
#
_cell.length_a   1.000
_cell.length_b   1.000
_cell.length_c   1.000
_cell.angle_alpha   90.00
_cell.angle_beta   90.00
_cell.angle_gamma   90.00
#
_symmetry.space_group_name_H-M   'P 1'
#
loop_
_entity.id
_entity.type
_entity.pdbx_description
1 polymer ?
#
loop_
_entity_poly.entity_id
_entity_poly.type
_entity_poly.pdbx_seq_one_letter_code
_entity_poly.pdbx_strand_id
1 'polypeptide(L)'
;MFRKLPFVLFFCLTMTCVLTFAGLTAVHASPQTYYVSSSIGNDTNDGLSPGTAWKSLNKISSMTFSAGDMILLKRGDTWAGEGLSLNGNGSSTNWITLSAYGTGDKPKITPYVSQTAIPAPDPANVAANGIIYAIKLQDAAGWKITGLEIGFAKSGIVYLNTVSGSRDGLWIEDCYIHDITKWPMTPYPSADNRAAELQIMPYSVGIYTYRQAGERLQNVTVKNTTIERTDGPLEIRHADNISIDSLNAADSYREGVQLTGINYDYPGTTIGSMTNSVILRSGLNGMAWGTAGLQFNAVHNFTVDNVEVGFTQAPNGVDGVGIDFEGLNKNVTVKNSLIHDNADEAVMIYRNPIWSGGVENSNTSLFDNVFRNNGIGSDGNPHAAFITQQYNLTNGGTISGNTIIKTNRNQSLNMIFEQSPQYTDGWPAGGYTISDNIEKLSNGNIMHTASTGFSGTQGKNGWFYQQYDGTAFNALTWNDSFRLWEGSATNLYVGEDWMHPANGYKTERNWKADVSGNIRITGNPKKVDSTFGNGVTASIWKNGIQLWSQTVTTLSGTQHDFQTSVNAGDVIAFVLESNGDSSYDKTFWNPVIEEIKQNVYTASADFSLRQGMYNWRYVQNDGSSETNMSWNGSSGVWSGSVNNLLIGVDWQHPAIGIQTQRKWLAPSSGTIRLTGLVRKYDSADGNGVVVSIWKNGVKLWGDQAITNLSGVSHDITTAVTAGDAVYFKVDANGDPSFDKTFWDPTIELTPSFNFDELMTPFWTGTTITNESVLMLSSYGQQPEAPLLFHPSDAGSITVRDARLTTTYVQGVDWIYDSASNKIKLPAGSAAPYMNKADLYPSSAPAGCFTVIKTGGGSVLGCEGHYFHDRQLVVSYHHEPNSWSGPVPAYQGMNLPVTTAKLMGGQPIKVTLYGDSISVGLNASGIVGASPGLPNWGTLAMVKLQSNFASNLTFRNPSVGGQTSAWGAQNVHTLVSQETPDLVIIAFGMNDGSANTASSAFKSNIQAIINDVRASNANAEFILVATTLANPETGYAGNQADYKAVLQQLIAPGTVLMDMTGIHQTLLNGKRFQDMTGNNVNHPNDFLVRAYAQALSTLLVP
;
A
#
# COMPACT_ATOMS: atom_id res chain seq x y z
N MET A 1 81.71 -43.51 18.04
CA MET A 1 82.96 -44.13 18.50
C MET A 1 83.02 -44.02 20.03
N PHE A 2 83.52 -45.07 20.69
CA PHE A 2 83.42 -45.43 22.12
C PHE A 2 83.84 -44.31 23.12
N ARG A 3 83.09 -44.01 24.19
CA ARG A 3 83.01 -44.67 25.53
C ARG A 3 84.35 -44.67 26.30
N LYS A 4 84.46 -43.88 27.38
CA LYS A 4 84.64 -44.32 28.79
C LYS A 4 85.30 -43.27 29.71
N LEU A 5 84.63 -43.05 30.86
CA LEU A 5 85.10 -42.55 32.17
C LEU A 5 86.26 -43.42 32.74
N PRO A 6 87.03 -43.04 33.80
CA PRO A 6 86.48 -42.80 35.17
C PRO A 6 87.27 -41.96 36.22
N PHE A 7 86.55 -41.58 37.30
CA PHE A 7 86.83 -41.53 38.77
C PHE A 7 88.20 -41.08 39.36
N VAL A 8 88.37 -40.46 40.54
CA VAL A 8 87.64 -39.73 41.63
C VAL A 8 88.68 -39.54 42.78
N LEU A 9 88.57 -38.47 43.61
CA LEU A 9 88.74 -38.37 45.11
C LEU A 9 89.23 -36.94 45.51
N PHE A 10 88.39 -36.09 46.13
CA PHE A 10 88.18 -35.81 47.59
C PHE A 10 89.28 -34.87 48.20
N PHE A 11 89.03 -33.77 48.95
CA PHE A 11 88.16 -33.53 50.13
C PHE A 11 87.95 -32.00 50.44
N CYS A 12 86.89 -31.67 51.21
CA CYS A 12 86.33 -30.39 51.75
C CYS A 12 87.30 -29.30 52.28
N LEU A 13 86.97 -28.01 52.52
CA LEU A 13 85.77 -27.26 53.00
C LEU A 13 86.01 -25.75 52.67
N THR A 14 85.05 -24.90 52.24
CA THR A 14 84.27 -23.95 53.09
C THR A 14 83.12 -23.25 52.32
N MET A 15 81.90 -23.34 52.88
CA MET A 15 80.86 -22.30 53.09
C MET A 15 80.31 -21.44 51.93
N THR A 16 79.20 -21.94 51.35
CA THR A 16 77.87 -21.33 51.09
C THR A 16 77.71 -19.88 50.58
N CYS A 17 77.24 -19.74 49.34
CA CYS A 17 75.98 -19.05 49.02
C CYS A 17 75.47 -19.52 47.63
N VAL A 18 74.36 -20.27 47.60
CA VAL A 18 73.70 -20.73 46.37
C VAL A 18 72.56 -19.75 46.06
N LEU A 19 72.69 -19.00 44.95
CA LEU A 19 71.58 -18.24 44.37
C LEU A 19 70.94 -19.10 43.27
N THR A 20 69.81 -19.70 43.60
CA THR A 20 68.90 -20.33 42.64
C THR A 20 68.22 -19.27 41.79
N PHE A 21 68.49 -19.25 40.49
CA PHE A 21 67.71 -18.53 39.49
C PHE A 21 66.38 -19.27 39.29
N ALA A 22 65.35 -18.90 40.06
CA ALA A 22 63.97 -19.26 39.76
C ALA A 22 63.51 -18.38 38.60
N GLY A 23 63.07 -19.00 37.51
CA GLY A 23 62.41 -18.31 36.42
C GLY A 23 61.16 -17.61 36.93
N LEU A 24 61.15 -16.28 36.84
CA LEU A 24 59.97 -15.45 37.06
C LEU A 24 58.91 -15.80 36.00
N THR A 25 57.90 -16.55 36.40
CA THR A 25 56.59 -16.48 35.74
C THR A 25 56.04 -15.07 35.98
N ALA A 26 55.79 -14.32 34.90
CA ALA A 26 55.10 -13.04 35.00
C ALA A 26 53.75 -13.26 35.69
N VAL A 27 53.62 -12.76 36.92
CA VAL A 27 52.33 -12.66 37.60
C VAL A 27 51.53 -11.63 36.82
N HIS A 28 50.52 -12.06 36.06
CA HIS A 28 49.51 -11.14 35.56
C HIS A 28 48.88 -10.46 36.79
N ALA A 29 49.01 -9.14 36.91
CA ALA A 29 48.27 -8.38 37.89
C ALA A 29 46.77 -8.64 37.69
N SER A 30 46.03 -8.83 38.78
CA SER A 30 44.57 -8.96 38.74
C SER A 30 43.97 -7.72 38.04
N PRO A 31 42.90 -7.88 37.24
CA PRO A 31 42.14 -6.75 36.70
C PRO A 31 41.83 -5.72 37.80
N GLN A 32 42.09 -4.44 37.53
CA GLN A 32 41.93 -3.36 38.51
C GLN A 32 40.75 -2.46 38.13
N THR A 33 39.98 -2.01 39.13
CA THR A 33 38.93 -1.02 38.96
C THR A 33 39.39 0.35 39.47
N TYR A 34 39.27 1.36 38.63
CA TYR A 34 39.61 2.76 38.89
C TYR A 34 38.34 3.62 38.91
N TYR A 35 38.22 4.51 39.88
CA TYR A 35 37.09 5.43 40.06
C TYR A 35 37.54 6.86 39.79
N VAL A 36 36.72 7.62 39.05
CA VAL A 36 37.01 9.01 38.69
C VAL A 36 35.78 9.89 38.91
N SER A 37 35.98 11.04 39.56
CA SER A 37 34.93 12.00 39.85
C SER A 37 35.46 13.43 39.78
N SER A 38 34.93 14.26 38.89
CA SER A 38 35.28 15.68 38.82
C SER A 38 34.79 16.46 40.04
N SER A 39 33.69 16.01 40.68
CA SER A 39 33.08 16.70 41.82
C SER A 39 33.74 16.41 43.16
N ILE A 40 34.23 15.19 43.40
CA ILE A 40 34.79 14.78 44.70
C ILE A 40 36.20 14.17 44.64
N GLY A 41 36.73 13.90 43.45
CA GLY A 41 38.02 13.24 43.27
C GLY A 41 39.24 14.14 43.48
N ASN A 42 40.42 13.53 43.57
CA ASN A 42 41.72 14.18 43.59
C ASN A 42 42.75 13.30 42.84
N ASP A 43 43.52 13.86 41.91
CA ASP A 43 44.48 13.10 41.09
C ASP A 43 45.70 12.56 41.86
N THR A 44 45.85 12.98 43.13
CA THR A 44 46.83 12.39 44.06
C THR A 44 46.31 11.13 44.77
N ASN A 45 45.02 10.81 44.66
CA ASN A 45 44.45 9.59 45.22
C ASN A 45 44.90 8.34 44.45
N ASP A 46 44.73 7.16 45.05
CA ASP A 46 45.03 5.88 44.41
C ASP A 46 44.05 5.50 43.29
N GLY A 47 42.84 6.05 43.30
CA GLY A 47 41.80 5.76 42.32
C GLY A 47 41.08 4.43 42.57
N LEU A 48 41.39 3.68 43.63
CA LEU A 48 40.96 2.29 43.77
C LEU A 48 39.62 2.11 44.51
N SER A 49 39.00 3.20 44.97
CA SER A 49 37.66 3.18 45.57
C SER A 49 36.87 4.45 45.23
N PRO A 50 35.52 4.44 45.31
CA PRO A 50 34.72 5.65 45.14
C PRO A 50 35.11 6.82 46.05
N GLY A 51 35.59 6.53 47.27
CA GLY A 51 36.01 7.55 48.25
C GLY A 51 37.41 8.10 48.00
N THR A 52 38.22 7.42 47.20
CA THR A 52 39.58 7.80 46.80
C THR A 52 39.69 7.92 45.28
N ALA A 53 38.63 8.39 44.62
CA ALA A 53 38.58 8.55 43.17
C ALA A 53 39.60 9.60 42.66
N TRP A 54 40.12 9.40 41.44
CA TRP A 54 40.83 10.44 40.69
C TRP A 54 39.88 11.56 40.28
N LYS A 55 40.41 12.71 39.88
CA LYS A 55 39.61 13.89 39.51
C LYS A 55 39.46 14.08 38.02
N SER A 56 40.55 14.05 37.25
CA SER A 56 40.60 14.56 35.88
C SER A 56 40.67 13.45 34.81
N LEU A 57 40.26 13.78 33.58
CA LEU A 57 40.48 12.93 32.40
C LEU A 57 41.95 12.94 31.99
N ASN A 58 42.69 14.01 32.29
CA ASN A 58 44.15 14.08 32.11
C ASN A 58 44.87 12.98 32.91
N LYS A 59 44.41 12.68 34.13
CA LYS A 59 44.96 11.57 34.92
C LYS A 59 44.76 10.24 34.20
N ILE A 60 43.56 9.96 33.67
CA ILE A 60 43.29 8.76 32.87
C ILE A 60 44.19 8.73 31.63
N SER A 61 44.31 9.86 30.93
CA SER A 61 45.12 10.00 29.71
C SER A 61 46.62 9.78 29.91
N SER A 62 47.12 9.92 31.14
CA SER A 62 48.52 9.64 31.51
C SER A 62 48.80 8.17 31.81
N MET A 63 47.76 7.34 31.96
CA MET A 63 47.88 5.94 32.34
C MET A 63 47.84 5.03 31.11
N THR A 64 48.43 3.84 31.25
CA THR A 64 48.27 2.71 30.32
C THR A 64 47.62 1.56 31.05
N PHE A 65 46.48 1.10 30.55
CA PHE A 65 45.63 0.10 31.20
C PHE A 65 45.88 -1.31 30.62
N SER A 66 45.68 -2.32 31.45
CA SER A 66 45.82 -3.73 31.10
C SER A 66 44.46 -4.36 30.78
N ALA A 67 44.46 -5.44 29.99
CA ALA A 67 43.25 -6.19 29.67
C ALA A 67 42.47 -6.60 30.93
N GLY A 68 41.17 -6.31 30.99
CA GLY A 68 40.30 -6.54 32.13
C GLY A 68 40.11 -5.34 33.06
N ASP A 69 40.96 -4.31 32.95
CA ASP A 69 40.83 -3.11 33.79
C ASP A 69 39.50 -2.39 33.53
N MET A 70 38.96 -1.76 34.59
CA MET A 70 37.74 -0.96 34.54
C MET A 70 38.01 0.46 34.99
N ILE A 71 37.55 1.45 34.25
CA ILE A 71 37.60 2.87 34.57
C ILE A 71 36.16 3.34 34.69
N LEU A 72 35.77 3.78 35.89
CA LEU A 72 34.39 4.13 36.22
C LEU A 72 34.28 5.62 36.51
N LEU A 73 33.57 6.34 35.66
CA LEU A 73 33.24 7.76 35.83
C LEU A 73 31.97 7.92 36.68
N LYS A 74 31.99 8.83 37.65
CA LYS A 74 30.84 9.02 38.54
C LYS A 74 29.65 9.62 37.78
N ARG A 75 28.47 9.01 37.91
CA ARG A 75 27.20 9.56 37.39
C ARG A 75 26.90 10.94 38.00
N GLY A 76 26.37 11.82 37.16
CA GLY A 76 26.10 13.24 37.47
C GLY A 76 27.31 14.17 37.38
N ASP A 77 28.53 13.66 37.16
CA ASP A 77 29.72 14.50 36.98
C ASP A 77 29.90 14.92 35.51
N THR A 78 30.49 16.11 35.33
CA THR A 78 30.86 16.69 34.03
C THR A 78 32.35 17.02 34.01
N TRP A 79 33.03 16.71 32.91
CA TRP A 79 34.41 17.11 32.62
C TRP A 79 34.42 18.10 31.46
N ALA A 80 34.43 19.40 31.79
CA ALA A 80 34.45 20.49 30.83
C ALA A 80 35.89 20.97 30.55
N GLY A 81 36.23 21.20 29.28
CA GLY A 81 37.55 21.72 28.90
C GLY A 81 38.66 20.67 28.84
N GLU A 82 38.32 19.39 28.88
CA GLU A 82 39.27 18.27 28.81
C GLU A 82 38.90 17.32 27.66
N GLY A 83 39.92 16.75 27.00
CA GLY A 83 39.77 15.59 26.11
C GLY A 83 40.33 14.34 26.79
N LEU A 84 39.90 13.16 26.36
CA LEU A 84 40.32 11.88 26.93
C LEU A 84 41.10 11.05 25.91
N SER A 85 42.34 10.68 26.23
CA SER A 85 43.08 9.66 25.49
C SER A 85 43.05 8.34 26.24
N LEU A 86 42.65 7.25 25.58
CA LEU A 86 42.61 5.91 26.18
C LEU A 86 43.81 5.11 25.68
N ASN A 87 44.72 4.76 26.61
CA ASN A 87 45.92 3.97 26.29
C ASN A 87 45.84 2.61 26.96
N GLY A 88 46.07 1.54 26.20
CA GLY A 88 46.00 0.17 26.69
C GLY A 88 45.53 -0.78 25.59
N ASN A 89 45.88 -2.05 25.74
CA ASN A 89 45.55 -3.09 24.77
C ASN A 89 44.89 -4.28 25.47
N GLY A 90 43.58 -4.39 25.29
CA GLY A 90 42.77 -5.57 25.61
C GLY A 90 42.53 -6.46 24.39
N SER A 91 41.41 -7.18 24.39
CA SER A 91 40.89 -7.91 23.23
C SER A 91 39.37 -8.02 23.29
N SER A 92 38.73 -8.53 22.23
CA SER A 92 37.29 -8.81 22.24
C SER A 92 36.84 -9.90 23.22
N THR A 93 37.80 -10.66 23.75
CA THR A 93 37.58 -11.70 24.78
C THR A 93 37.96 -11.24 26.20
N ASN A 94 38.64 -10.10 26.33
CA ASN A 94 39.05 -9.53 27.61
C ASN A 94 39.22 -8.00 27.47
N TRP A 95 38.11 -7.28 27.67
CA TRP A 95 37.99 -5.84 27.42
C TRP A 95 38.67 -4.99 28.50
N ILE A 96 39.22 -3.85 28.10
CA ILE A 96 39.39 -2.69 28.99
C ILE A 96 38.08 -1.90 28.94
N THR A 97 37.47 -1.63 30.09
CA THR A 97 36.14 -1.04 30.15
C THR A 97 36.18 0.39 30.68
N LEU A 98 35.71 1.35 29.89
CA LEU A 98 35.34 2.69 30.36
C LEU A 98 33.81 2.72 30.58
N SER A 99 33.37 2.93 31.81
CA SER A 99 31.96 2.93 32.17
C SER A 99 31.64 3.96 33.25
N ALA A 100 30.47 3.86 33.87
CA ALA A 100 29.97 4.75 34.90
C ALA A 100 29.70 4.01 36.22
N TYR A 101 29.77 4.72 37.35
CA TYR A 101 29.33 4.22 38.65
C TYR A 101 28.42 5.21 39.39
N GLY A 102 27.70 4.72 40.40
CA GLY A 102 26.76 5.52 41.18
C GLY A 102 25.38 5.59 40.54
N THR A 103 24.64 6.66 40.84
CA THR A 103 23.25 6.88 40.41
C THR A 103 23.08 8.24 39.76
N GLY A 104 22.06 8.41 38.91
CA GLY A 104 21.76 9.66 38.21
C GLY A 104 22.22 9.67 36.74
N ASP A 105 22.32 10.86 36.17
CA ASP A 105 22.63 11.07 34.75
C ASP A 105 23.98 10.46 34.35
N LYS A 106 24.12 10.14 33.05
CA LYS A 106 25.37 9.64 32.49
C LYS A 106 26.50 10.67 32.75
N PRO A 107 27.71 10.24 33.12
CA PRO A 107 28.87 11.13 33.20
C PRO A 107 29.12 11.81 31.85
N LYS A 108 29.38 13.12 31.88
CA LYS A 108 29.50 13.96 30.68
C LYS A 108 30.95 14.28 30.34
N ILE A 109 31.38 13.97 29.13
CA ILE A 109 32.67 14.41 28.58
C ILE A 109 32.38 15.48 27.55
N THR A 110 32.72 16.74 27.89
CA THR A 110 32.41 17.91 27.08
C THR A 110 33.64 18.80 26.91
N PRO A 111 34.47 18.60 25.86
CA PRO A 111 35.63 19.45 25.60
C PRO A 111 35.31 20.95 25.60
N TYR A 112 34.07 21.32 25.24
CA TYR A 112 33.56 22.68 25.33
C TYR A 112 32.26 22.74 26.13
N VAL A 113 31.94 23.90 26.71
CA VAL A 113 30.75 24.08 27.57
C VAL A 113 29.44 24.19 26.80
N SER A 114 29.50 24.40 25.49
CA SER A 114 28.35 24.51 24.59
C SER A 114 28.80 24.37 23.13
N GLN A 115 27.85 24.14 22.22
CA GLN A 115 28.10 24.12 20.78
C GLN A 115 28.67 25.45 20.25
N THR A 116 28.20 26.59 20.80
CA THR A 116 28.70 27.92 20.44
C THR A 116 30.14 28.15 20.89
N ALA A 117 30.57 27.54 22.00
CA ALA A 117 31.93 27.64 22.52
C ALA A 117 32.96 26.81 21.73
N ILE A 118 32.54 25.90 20.86
CA ILE A 118 33.45 25.17 19.97
C ILE A 118 34.13 26.19 19.02
N PRO A 119 35.49 26.27 18.99
CA PRO A 119 36.22 27.20 18.15
C PRO A 119 35.90 27.02 16.67
N ALA A 120 35.93 28.12 15.92
CA ALA A 120 35.82 28.08 14.47
C ALA A 120 36.89 27.12 13.87
N PRO A 121 36.58 26.43 12.76
CA PRO A 121 37.55 25.57 12.11
C PRO A 121 38.71 26.39 11.50
N ASP A 122 39.95 25.94 11.70
CA ASP A 122 41.14 26.42 10.99
C ASP A 122 41.80 25.25 10.23
N PRO A 123 41.74 25.20 8.88
CA PRO A 123 42.32 24.10 8.11
C PRO A 123 43.86 24.08 8.14
N ALA A 124 44.52 25.20 8.42
CA ALA A 124 45.97 25.34 8.30
C ALA A 124 46.72 25.16 9.62
N ASN A 125 46.04 25.17 10.77
CA ASN A 125 46.69 25.15 12.08
C ASN A 125 45.95 24.28 13.11
N VAL A 126 46.55 23.13 13.45
CA VAL A 126 46.01 22.19 14.46
C VAL A 126 45.82 22.86 15.82
N ALA A 127 46.80 23.65 16.29
CA ALA A 127 46.76 24.29 17.60
C ALA A 127 45.66 25.35 17.71
N ALA A 128 45.33 26.04 16.61
CA ALA A 128 44.24 27.03 16.57
C ALA A 128 42.84 26.41 16.73
N ASN A 129 42.72 25.09 16.57
CA ASN A 129 41.44 24.38 16.72
C ASN A 129 41.14 23.94 18.15
N GLY A 130 42.07 24.07 19.11
CA GLY A 130 41.86 23.63 20.49
C GLY A 130 41.74 22.10 20.63
N ILE A 131 40.83 21.63 21.50
CA ILE A 131 40.60 20.21 21.75
C ILE A 131 39.72 19.65 20.63
N ILE A 132 40.30 18.77 19.80
CA ILE A 132 39.64 18.27 18.59
C ILE A 132 38.88 16.94 18.80
N TYR A 133 39.19 16.17 19.85
CA TYR A 133 38.53 14.90 20.16
C TYR A 133 37.98 14.90 21.59
N ALA A 134 36.75 14.41 21.78
CA ALA A 134 36.25 14.13 23.13
C ALA A 134 36.90 12.87 23.70
N ILE A 135 36.92 11.77 22.94
CA ILE A 135 37.63 10.54 23.27
C ILE A 135 38.49 10.12 22.09
N LYS A 136 39.77 9.89 22.34
CA LYS A 136 40.74 9.40 21.36
C LYS A 136 41.29 8.04 21.79
N LEU A 137 41.24 7.08 20.87
CA LEU A 137 41.97 5.83 20.94
C LEU A 137 42.98 5.83 19.81
N GLN A 138 44.27 5.73 20.12
CA GLN A 138 45.32 5.65 19.10
C GLN A 138 46.12 4.38 19.30
N ASP A 139 46.19 3.56 18.25
CA ASP A 139 46.92 2.29 18.21
C ASP A 139 46.53 1.32 19.35
N ALA A 140 45.32 1.49 19.89
CA ALA A 140 44.77 0.72 21.00
C ALA A 140 43.95 -0.48 20.51
N ALA A 141 43.65 -1.43 21.40
CA ALA A 141 42.82 -2.58 21.11
C ALA A 141 41.95 -2.94 22.32
N GLY A 142 40.81 -3.59 22.08
CA GLY A 142 39.99 -4.25 23.10
C GLY A 142 39.36 -3.29 24.09
N TRP A 143 38.76 -2.20 23.61
CA TRP A 143 38.09 -1.21 24.46
C TRP A 143 36.58 -1.33 24.41
N LYS A 144 35.94 -1.37 25.59
CA LYS A 144 34.50 -1.26 25.77
C LYS A 144 34.15 0.07 26.46
N ILE A 145 33.44 0.95 25.76
CA ILE A 145 33.01 2.26 26.23
C ILE A 145 31.50 2.21 26.41
N THR A 146 31.01 2.50 27.63
CA THR A 146 29.56 2.37 27.88
C THR A 146 28.99 3.33 28.91
N GLY A 147 27.73 3.73 28.71
CA GLY A 147 26.97 4.49 29.70
C GLY A 147 27.40 5.96 29.82
N LEU A 148 27.95 6.55 28.76
CA LEU A 148 28.51 7.92 28.76
C LEU A 148 27.65 8.90 27.96
N GLU A 149 27.73 10.18 28.33
CA GLU A 149 27.27 11.31 27.51
C GLU A 149 28.50 12.06 26.97
N ILE A 150 28.53 12.30 25.66
CA ILE A 150 29.66 12.89 24.94
C ILE A 150 29.10 14.03 24.09
N GLY A 151 29.51 15.26 24.38
CA GLY A 151 28.88 16.42 23.76
C GLY A 151 29.81 17.60 23.53
N PHE A 152 29.38 18.54 22.69
CA PHE A 152 30.05 19.82 22.49
C PHE A 152 31.54 19.67 22.13
N ALA A 153 31.81 18.94 21.05
CA ALA A 153 33.16 18.64 20.58
C ALA A 153 33.29 18.78 19.06
N LYS A 154 34.53 18.88 18.56
CA LYS A 154 34.80 18.82 17.12
C LYS A 154 34.69 17.41 16.55
N SER A 155 34.94 16.39 17.37
CA SER A 155 34.64 14.99 17.07
C SER A 155 34.41 14.24 18.39
N GLY A 156 33.55 13.22 18.35
CA GLY A 156 33.18 12.43 19.53
C GLY A 156 34.24 11.38 19.89
N ILE A 157 33.95 10.12 19.59
CA ILE A 157 34.86 8.98 19.81
C ILE A 157 35.63 8.71 18.52
N VAL A 158 36.95 8.90 18.57
CA VAL A 158 37.83 8.69 17.42
C VAL A 158 38.82 7.59 17.71
N TYR A 159 38.79 6.56 16.85
CA TYR A 159 39.76 5.48 16.84
C TYR A 159 40.72 5.66 15.65
N LEU A 160 42.02 5.72 15.93
CA LEU A 160 43.07 5.85 14.93
C LEU A 160 43.99 4.63 14.98
N ASN A 161 44.16 3.95 13.84
CA ASN A 161 45.23 2.99 13.66
C ASN A 161 46.30 3.56 12.72
N THR A 162 47.43 3.93 13.30
CA THR A 162 48.58 4.55 12.61
C THR A 162 49.77 3.59 12.48
N VAL A 163 49.62 2.35 12.97
CA VAL A 163 50.77 1.49 13.27
C VAL A 163 50.47 0.00 13.01
N SER A 164 51.40 -0.66 12.31
CA SER A 164 51.76 -2.08 12.45
C SER A 164 50.70 -3.09 12.93
N GLY A 165 49.89 -3.73 12.07
CA GLY A 165 49.06 -4.91 12.38
C GLY A 165 47.58 -4.69 12.75
N SER A 166 46.80 -5.77 12.71
CA SER A 166 45.39 -5.78 13.10
C SER A 166 45.19 -5.52 14.59
N ARG A 167 44.09 -4.86 14.93
CA ARG A 167 43.66 -4.57 16.31
C ARG A 167 42.31 -5.23 16.56
N ASP A 168 42.18 -5.84 17.72
CA ASP A 168 40.97 -6.58 18.08
C ASP A 168 40.15 -5.81 19.11
N GLY A 169 38.94 -5.41 18.73
CA GLY A 169 37.88 -5.01 19.63
C GLY A 169 37.70 -3.51 19.79
N LEU A 170 36.52 -3.02 19.41
CA LEU A 170 35.97 -1.73 19.82
C LEU A 170 34.47 -1.89 20.09
N TRP A 171 34.04 -1.66 21.32
CA TRP A 171 32.64 -1.81 21.72
C TRP A 171 32.13 -0.50 22.31
N ILE A 172 31.05 0.05 21.74
CA ILE A 172 30.40 1.28 22.19
C ILE A 172 28.95 0.94 22.51
N GLU A 173 28.51 1.14 23.75
CA GLU A 173 27.17 0.72 24.18
C GLU A 173 26.51 1.68 25.16
N ASP A 174 25.22 1.95 25.00
CA ASP A 174 24.47 2.85 25.89
C ASP A 174 25.13 4.24 26.00
N CYS A 175 25.58 4.80 24.87
CA CYS A 175 26.14 6.14 24.82
C CYS A 175 25.13 7.16 24.27
N TYR A 176 25.22 8.41 24.73
CA TYR A 176 24.51 9.55 24.15
C TYR A 176 25.55 10.53 23.61
N ILE A 177 25.63 10.66 22.29
CA ILE A 177 26.63 11.48 21.60
C ILE A 177 25.91 12.62 20.89
N HIS A 178 26.29 13.87 21.12
CA HIS A 178 25.55 14.99 20.54
C HIS A 178 26.36 16.26 20.29
N ASP A 179 25.86 17.15 19.43
CA ASP A 179 26.44 18.48 19.20
C ASP A 179 27.91 18.44 18.77
N ILE A 180 28.22 17.54 17.82
CA ILE A 180 29.56 17.27 17.28
C ILE A 180 29.75 18.01 15.95
N THR A 181 30.48 19.14 15.97
CA THR A 181 30.51 20.10 14.84
C THR A 181 31.83 20.85 14.72
N LYS A 182 32.03 21.56 13.59
CA LYS A 182 33.16 22.48 13.35
C LYS A 182 34.55 21.81 13.27
N TRP A 183 34.61 20.54 12.85
CA TRP A 183 35.83 20.01 12.25
C TRP A 183 36.22 20.88 11.03
N PRO A 184 37.52 21.07 10.75
CA PRO A 184 37.97 21.79 9.55
C PRO A 184 37.51 21.13 8.25
N MET A 185 36.37 21.61 7.74
CA MET A 185 35.79 21.27 6.44
C MET A 185 36.34 22.23 5.38
N THR A 186 36.84 21.69 4.26
CA THR A 186 37.08 22.42 3.02
C THR A 186 36.54 21.62 1.84
N PRO A 187 35.98 22.25 0.79
CA PRO A 187 35.45 21.53 -0.37
C PRO A 187 36.52 20.61 -0.99
N TYR A 188 36.17 19.39 -1.42
CA TYR A 188 37.10 18.56 -2.20
C TYR A 188 37.40 19.24 -3.55
N PRO A 189 38.65 19.26 -4.07
CA PRO A 189 39.90 18.64 -3.58
C PRO A 189 40.73 19.52 -2.63
N SER A 190 40.26 20.71 -2.23
CA SER A 190 40.97 21.59 -1.29
C SER A 190 41.07 21.04 0.14
N ALA A 191 40.46 19.89 0.43
CA ALA A 191 40.68 19.08 1.62
C ALA A 191 42.15 18.65 1.79
N ASP A 192 42.90 18.54 0.69
CA ASP A 192 44.33 18.18 0.66
C ASP A 192 45.24 19.31 1.17
N ASN A 193 44.72 20.53 1.29
CA ASN A 193 45.47 21.70 1.77
C ASN A 193 45.44 21.86 3.30
N ARG A 194 44.90 20.88 4.03
CA ARG A 194 44.83 20.90 5.50
C ARG A 194 46.14 20.43 6.12
N ALA A 195 46.40 20.84 7.37
CA ALA A 195 47.45 20.20 8.17
C ALA A 195 47.23 18.68 8.23
N ALA A 196 48.32 17.89 8.20
CA ALA A 196 48.24 16.43 8.05
C ALA A 196 47.34 15.75 9.09
N GLU A 197 47.36 16.23 10.34
CA GLU A 197 46.53 15.72 11.43
C GLU A 197 45.02 15.98 11.24
N LEU A 198 44.66 16.99 10.43
CA LEU A 198 43.27 17.34 10.13
C LEU A 198 42.75 16.63 8.87
N GLN A 199 43.64 16.01 8.09
CA GLN A 199 43.27 15.26 6.89
C GLN A 199 42.61 13.90 7.21
N ILE A 200 42.73 13.43 8.45
CA ILE A 200 42.22 12.12 8.87
C ILE A 200 40.71 11.98 8.75
N MET A 201 39.96 13.09 8.79
CA MET A 201 38.50 13.13 8.74
C MET A 201 38.05 14.25 7.81
N PRO A 202 37.00 14.06 6.99
CA PRO A 202 36.49 15.12 6.10
C PRO A 202 35.66 16.17 6.84
N TYR A 203 34.92 15.78 7.89
CA TYR A 203 34.04 16.64 8.70
C TYR A 203 33.89 16.05 10.11
N SER A 204 33.06 16.68 10.95
CA SER A 204 32.87 16.26 12.34
C SER A 204 32.06 14.97 12.42
N VAL A 205 32.58 13.94 13.09
CA VAL A 205 31.85 12.68 13.26
C VAL A 205 31.70 12.31 14.73
N GLY A 206 30.51 11.81 15.10
CA GLY A 206 30.21 11.32 16.45
C GLY A 206 31.05 10.11 16.84
N ILE A 207 31.11 9.09 15.98
CA ILE A 207 32.03 7.95 16.11
C ILE A 207 32.78 7.77 14.79
N TYR A 208 34.11 7.84 14.84
CA TYR A 208 34.97 7.71 13.67
C TYR A 208 36.03 6.62 13.88
N THR A 209 36.27 5.82 12.85
CA THR A 209 37.43 4.91 12.81
C THR A 209 38.29 5.22 11.58
N TYR A 210 39.59 5.32 11.79
CA TYR A 210 40.57 5.68 10.77
C TYR A 210 41.70 4.66 10.66
N ARG A 211 42.26 4.55 9.46
CA ARG A 211 43.46 3.76 9.16
C ARG A 211 44.42 4.50 8.24
N GLN A 212 45.72 4.45 8.53
CA GLN A 212 46.76 5.05 7.67
C GLN A 212 47.24 4.13 6.52
N ALA A 213 47.49 2.81 6.72
CA ALA A 213 47.73 1.83 5.64
C ALA A 213 47.63 0.36 6.11
N GLY A 214 47.06 -0.55 5.31
CA GLY A 214 47.21 -2.02 5.41
C GLY A 214 46.55 -2.80 6.57
N GLU A 215 46.09 -2.14 7.62
CA GLU A 215 45.82 -2.78 8.92
C GLU A 215 44.42 -2.52 9.49
N ARG A 216 43.75 -3.57 9.96
CA ARG A 216 42.29 -3.59 10.16
C ARG A 216 41.90 -3.65 11.63
N LEU A 217 40.85 -2.92 12.01
CA LEU A 217 40.16 -3.10 13.29
C LEU A 217 39.15 -4.25 13.14
N GLN A 218 39.12 -5.17 14.09
CA GLN A 218 38.22 -6.32 14.08
C GLN A 218 37.27 -6.24 15.27
N ASN A 219 36.10 -6.88 15.16
CA ASN A 219 35.14 -7.03 16.25
C ASN A 219 34.65 -5.68 16.78
N VAL A 220 34.01 -4.92 15.89
CA VAL A 220 33.46 -3.60 16.20
C VAL A 220 31.98 -3.72 16.54
N THR A 221 31.56 -3.16 17.66
CA THR A 221 30.16 -3.13 18.09
C THR A 221 29.72 -1.72 18.46
N VAL A 222 28.58 -1.29 17.91
CA VAL A 222 27.85 -0.10 18.36
C VAL A 222 26.45 -0.55 18.75
N LYS A 223 26.08 -0.37 20.01
CA LYS A 223 24.82 -0.89 20.56
C LYS A 223 24.06 0.15 21.39
N ASN A 224 22.73 0.18 21.28
CA ASN A 224 21.86 1.01 22.14
C ASN A 224 22.36 2.46 22.29
N THR A 225 22.81 3.06 21.20
CA THR A 225 23.52 4.35 21.23
C THR A 225 22.69 5.39 20.48
N THR A 226 22.56 6.58 21.05
CA THR A 226 21.92 7.72 20.39
C THR A 226 22.99 8.71 19.95
N ILE A 227 22.95 9.14 18.69
CA ILE A 227 23.85 10.13 18.11
C ILE A 227 23.03 11.21 17.41
N GLU A 228 23.10 12.47 17.85
CA GLU A 228 22.26 13.53 17.26
C GLU A 228 22.90 14.92 17.18
N ARG A 229 22.42 15.77 16.27
CA ARG A 229 22.95 17.14 16.06
C ARG A 229 24.44 17.14 15.75
N THR A 230 24.85 16.31 14.78
CA THR A 230 26.26 16.13 14.39
C THR A 230 26.46 16.48 12.92
N ASP A 231 27.67 16.80 12.46
CA ASP A 231 27.88 16.89 11.01
C ASP A 231 27.69 15.52 10.34
N GLY A 232 28.21 14.45 10.94
CA GLY A 232 27.71 13.09 10.70
C GLY A 232 27.78 12.20 11.96
N PRO A 233 26.89 11.22 12.10
CA PRO A 233 26.72 10.48 13.34
C PRO A 233 27.78 9.39 13.52
N LEU A 234 28.00 8.57 12.50
CA LEU A 234 28.84 7.37 12.55
C LEU A 234 29.50 7.13 11.20
N GLU A 235 30.83 6.99 11.21
CA GLU A 235 31.58 6.51 10.07
C GLU A 235 32.57 5.42 10.52
N ILE A 236 32.35 4.19 10.03
CA ILE A 236 33.25 3.07 10.27
C ILE A 236 34.05 2.78 8.99
N ARG A 237 35.38 2.82 9.10
CA ARG A 237 36.30 2.59 7.98
C ARG A 237 37.23 1.42 8.26
N HIS A 238 37.42 0.58 7.25
CA HIS A 238 38.42 -0.50 7.20
C HIS A 238 38.40 -1.43 8.42
N ALA A 239 37.19 -1.86 8.79
CA ALA A 239 36.98 -2.78 9.90
C ALA A 239 36.28 -4.07 9.47
N ASP A 240 36.40 -5.11 10.30
CA ASP A 240 35.84 -6.44 10.07
C ASP A 240 34.99 -6.90 11.23
N ASN A 241 34.02 -7.77 10.95
CA ASN A 241 33.10 -8.33 11.93
C ASN A 241 32.40 -7.23 12.75
N ILE A 242 31.53 -6.49 12.05
CA ILE A 242 30.83 -5.32 12.60
C ILE A 242 29.42 -5.70 13.01
N SER A 243 29.01 -5.27 14.22
CA SER A 243 27.63 -5.32 14.68
C SER A 243 27.16 -3.93 15.10
N ILE A 244 26.19 -3.37 14.38
CA ILE A 244 25.46 -2.17 14.79
C ILE A 244 24.05 -2.61 15.18
N ASP A 245 23.60 -2.31 16.39
CA ASP A 245 22.28 -2.72 16.86
C ASP A 245 21.64 -1.61 17.70
N SER A 246 20.39 -1.27 17.42
CA SER A 246 19.68 -0.24 18.19
C SER A 246 20.41 1.12 18.22
N LEU A 247 20.95 1.53 17.07
CA LEU A 247 21.48 2.89 16.87
C LEU A 247 20.32 3.85 16.58
N ASN A 248 20.26 4.99 17.27
CA ASN A 248 19.38 6.10 16.93
C ASN A 248 20.22 7.28 16.46
N ALA A 249 20.31 7.49 15.14
CA ALA A 249 21.01 8.60 14.51
C ALA A 249 20.01 9.64 14.01
N ALA A 250 20.12 10.89 14.46
CA ALA A 250 19.18 11.93 14.10
C ALA A 250 19.81 13.30 13.88
N ASP A 251 19.22 14.14 13.03
CA ASP A 251 19.62 15.54 12.86
C ASP A 251 21.10 15.70 12.45
N SER A 252 21.49 14.97 11.41
CA SER A 252 22.84 15.09 10.85
C SER A 252 22.91 16.24 9.87
N TYR A 253 23.85 17.16 10.06
CA TYR A 253 23.94 18.37 9.25
C TYR A 253 24.55 18.12 7.86
N ARG A 254 25.41 17.12 7.68
CA ARG A 254 26.09 16.86 6.40
C ARG A 254 25.75 15.50 5.85
N GLU A 255 26.02 14.45 6.61
CA GLU A 255 25.93 13.07 6.14
C GLU A 255 25.27 12.16 7.17
N GLY A 256 24.66 11.09 6.69
CA GLY A 256 24.14 10.02 7.53
C GLY A 256 25.22 9.04 8.01
N VAL A 257 24.82 7.78 8.21
CA VAL A 257 25.74 6.72 8.63
C VAL A 257 26.55 6.24 7.43
N GLN A 258 27.87 6.12 7.59
CA GLN A 258 28.77 5.68 6.52
C GLN A 258 29.56 4.43 6.91
N LEU A 259 29.62 3.48 5.99
CA LEU A 259 30.42 2.26 6.11
C LEU A 259 31.37 2.17 4.93
N THR A 260 32.69 2.20 5.20
CA THR A 260 33.72 2.21 4.17
C THR A 260 34.73 1.06 4.35
N GLY A 261 34.95 0.22 3.34
CA GLY A 261 35.98 -0.83 3.39
C GLY A 261 35.70 -1.94 4.41
N ILE A 262 34.43 -2.17 4.73
CA ILE A 262 33.99 -3.16 5.71
C ILE A 262 34.11 -4.56 5.13
N ASN A 263 34.82 -5.46 5.81
CA ASN A 263 35.12 -6.83 5.34
C ASN A 263 35.81 -6.91 3.96
N TYR A 264 36.18 -5.77 3.38
CA TYR A 264 36.81 -5.66 2.06
C TYR A 264 38.16 -6.36 2.05
N ASP A 265 38.37 -7.31 1.13
CA ASP A 265 39.56 -8.16 1.02
C ASP A 265 39.89 -8.95 2.31
N TYR A 266 38.90 -9.24 3.16
CA TYR A 266 39.10 -10.01 4.38
C TYR A 266 39.22 -11.53 4.08
N PRO A 267 40.27 -12.23 4.54
CA PRO A 267 40.53 -13.63 4.18
C PRO A 267 39.69 -14.68 4.92
N GLY A 268 38.79 -14.30 5.83
CA GLY A 268 37.95 -15.21 6.62
C GLY A 268 36.44 -15.08 6.34
N THR A 269 35.62 -15.89 7.03
CA THR A 269 34.16 -15.82 6.95
C THR A 269 33.66 -14.65 7.80
N THR A 270 33.40 -13.51 7.19
CA THR A 270 32.88 -12.32 7.87
C THR A 270 31.41 -12.09 7.57
N ILE A 271 30.68 -11.67 8.60
CA ILE A 271 29.32 -11.16 8.51
C ILE A 271 29.31 -9.82 9.24
N GLY A 272 28.89 -8.77 8.57
CA GLY A 272 28.55 -7.51 9.22
C GLY A 272 27.03 -7.34 9.31
N SER A 273 26.54 -6.65 10.33
CA SER A 273 25.11 -6.36 10.44
C SER A 273 24.81 -4.97 11.01
N MET A 274 23.68 -4.41 10.56
CA MET A 274 22.98 -3.29 11.19
C MET A 274 21.54 -3.70 11.49
N THR A 275 21.13 -3.68 12.75
CA THR A 275 19.79 -4.14 13.17
C THR A 275 19.06 -3.13 14.04
N ASN A 276 17.72 -3.12 13.98
CA ASN A 276 16.85 -2.38 14.91
C ASN A 276 17.20 -0.88 15.05
N SER A 277 17.70 -0.27 13.98
CA SER A 277 18.32 1.06 14.03
C SER A 277 17.48 2.09 13.27
N VAL A 278 17.65 3.37 13.62
CA VAL A 278 16.91 4.50 13.06
C VAL A 278 17.90 5.56 12.61
N ILE A 279 17.75 6.05 11.38
CA ILE A 279 18.54 7.14 10.80
C ILE A 279 17.57 8.17 10.20
N LEU A 280 17.44 9.33 10.86
CA LEU A 280 16.46 10.35 10.45
C LEU A 280 17.11 11.72 10.25
N ARG A 281 16.64 12.47 9.25
CA ARG A 281 16.98 13.89 9.04
C ARG A 281 18.48 14.09 8.82
N SER A 282 19.05 13.35 7.88
CA SER A 282 20.43 13.54 7.41
C SER A 282 20.51 14.65 6.38
N GLY A 283 21.66 15.33 6.29
CA GLY A 283 21.89 16.34 5.25
C GLY A 283 21.29 17.71 5.47
N LEU A 284 20.97 18.12 6.69
CA LEU A 284 20.23 19.38 6.92
C LEU A 284 20.92 20.65 6.38
N ASN A 285 22.23 20.62 6.16
CA ASN A 285 23.03 21.68 5.54
C ASN A 285 23.65 21.26 4.19
N GLY A 286 23.32 20.07 3.69
CA GLY A 286 23.81 19.47 2.45
C GLY A 286 25.31 19.18 2.45
N MET A 287 25.76 18.48 1.41
CA MET A 287 27.17 18.18 1.20
C MET A 287 27.53 18.24 -0.29
N ALA A 288 28.71 18.79 -0.59
CA ALA A 288 29.09 19.16 -1.96
C ALA A 288 29.25 17.97 -2.92
N TRP A 289 29.37 16.76 -2.39
CA TRP A 289 29.58 15.53 -3.15
C TRP A 289 28.44 14.51 -2.99
N GLY A 290 27.28 14.96 -2.48
CA GLY A 290 26.13 14.08 -2.24
C GLY A 290 25.85 13.89 -0.76
N THR A 291 24.62 13.51 -0.43
CA THR A 291 24.21 13.12 0.92
C THR A 291 23.40 11.84 0.86
N ALA A 292 23.69 10.91 1.77
CA ALA A 292 22.89 9.71 1.99
C ALA A 292 22.47 9.57 3.46
N GLY A 293 21.30 8.94 3.69
CA GLY A 293 20.92 8.46 5.02
C GLY A 293 21.85 7.33 5.49
N LEU A 294 22.09 6.34 4.63
CA LEU A 294 23.01 5.23 4.87
C LEU A 294 23.85 4.94 3.63
N GLN A 295 25.17 5.03 3.75
CA GLN A 295 26.10 4.84 2.64
C GLN A 295 26.97 3.59 2.82
N PHE A 296 27.13 2.84 1.73
CA PHE A 296 28.05 1.71 1.60
C PHE A 296 29.10 1.99 0.53
N ASN A 297 30.36 1.98 0.93
CA ASN A 297 31.50 2.09 0.02
C ASN A 297 32.49 0.93 0.28
N ALA A 298 32.70 0.06 -0.71
CA ALA A 298 33.55 -1.12 -0.57
C ALA A 298 33.18 -1.99 0.65
N VAL A 299 31.88 -2.29 0.81
CA VAL A 299 31.35 -3.11 1.91
C VAL A 299 31.03 -4.52 1.43
N HIS A 300 31.61 -5.53 2.08
CA HIS A 300 31.41 -6.94 1.74
C HIS A 300 30.66 -7.71 2.83
N ASN A 301 29.78 -8.63 2.45
CA ASN A 301 29.05 -9.55 3.35
C ASN A 301 28.37 -8.84 4.53
N PHE A 302 27.45 -7.92 4.24
CA PHE A 302 26.79 -7.08 5.24
C PHE A 302 25.27 -7.13 5.13
N THR A 303 24.56 -7.19 6.25
CA THR A 303 23.09 -7.23 6.29
C THR A 303 22.51 -6.08 7.12
N VAL A 304 21.62 -5.30 6.53
CA VAL A 304 20.73 -4.36 7.22
C VAL A 304 19.38 -5.04 7.43
N ASP A 305 18.88 -5.07 8.66
CA ASP A 305 17.62 -5.74 9.01
C ASP A 305 16.83 -4.92 10.02
N ASN A 306 15.55 -4.65 9.76
CA ASN A 306 14.70 -3.84 10.64
C ASN A 306 15.30 -2.45 10.94
N VAL A 307 15.61 -1.69 9.89
CA VAL A 307 16.16 -0.32 9.98
C VAL A 307 15.20 0.70 9.36
N GLU A 308 15.08 1.87 9.98
CA GLU A 308 14.37 3.04 9.44
C GLU A 308 15.38 4.05 8.90
N VAL A 309 15.20 4.50 7.65
CA VAL A 309 16.00 5.57 7.04
C VAL A 309 15.07 6.60 6.40
N GLY A 310 15.08 7.84 6.85
CA GLY A 310 14.17 8.83 6.30
C GLY A 310 14.49 10.29 6.52
N PHE A 311 13.78 11.13 5.77
CA PHE A 311 13.94 12.59 5.77
C PHE A 311 15.35 13.07 5.39
N THR A 312 16.07 12.33 4.54
CA THR A 312 17.35 12.80 4.00
C THR A 312 17.12 14.02 3.10
N GLN A 313 17.96 15.05 3.26
CA GLN A 313 17.87 16.31 2.53
C GLN A 313 19.18 16.62 1.80
N ALA A 314 19.08 17.41 0.73
CA ALA A 314 20.22 17.83 -0.08
C ALA A 314 20.26 19.34 -0.37
N PRO A 315 20.09 20.23 0.63
CA PRO A 315 20.08 21.67 0.37
C PRO A 315 21.45 22.11 -0.17
N ASN A 316 21.49 22.46 -1.46
CA ASN A 316 22.70 22.82 -2.21
C ASN A 316 23.70 21.67 -2.45
N GLY A 317 23.26 20.41 -2.33
CA GLY A 317 24.01 19.19 -2.67
C GLY A 317 23.52 18.56 -3.97
N VAL A 318 24.18 17.47 -4.41
CA VAL A 318 23.81 16.72 -5.62
C VAL A 318 22.91 15.52 -5.36
N ASP A 319 22.96 14.95 -4.14
CA ASP A 319 22.21 13.74 -3.77
C ASP A 319 21.51 13.94 -2.41
N GLY A 320 20.35 13.30 -2.25
CA GLY A 320 19.52 13.29 -1.04
C GLY A 320 18.85 11.94 -0.79
N VAL A 321 19.56 10.85 -1.10
CA VAL A 321 19.01 9.50 -1.16
C VAL A 321 18.90 8.82 0.21
N GLY A 322 17.98 7.86 0.33
CA GLY A 322 17.87 7.05 1.54
C GLY A 322 19.10 6.19 1.77
N ILE A 323 19.37 5.27 0.84
CA ILE A 323 20.50 4.33 0.87
C ILE A 323 21.35 4.52 -0.36
N ASP A 324 22.67 4.57 -0.18
CA ASP A 324 23.64 4.72 -1.25
C ASP A 324 24.62 3.54 -1.32
N PHE A 325 24.58 2.79 -2.42
CA PHE A 325 25.59 1.80 -2.79
C PHE A 325 26.61 2.42 -3.75
N GLU A 326 27.62 3.07 -3.16
CA GLU A 326 28.51 3.99 -3.85
C GLU A 326 29.52 3.31 -4.81
N GLY A 327 29.92 2.07 -4.51
CA GLY A 327 30.81 1.27 -5.37
C GLY A 327 31.56 0.16 -4.62
N LEU A 328 32.12 -0.81 -5.34
CA LEU A 328 32.88 -1.96 -4.79
C LEU A 328 32.14 -2.84 -3.75
N ASN A 329 30.83 -2.68 -3.58
CA ASN A 329 30.08 -3.45 -2.61
C ASN A 329 29.88 -4.89 -3.09
N LYS A 330 29.85 -5.85 -2.16
CA LYS A 330 29.69 -7.28 -2.47
C LYS A 330 28.83 -8.00 -1.45
N ASN A 331 27.77 -8.68 -1.87
CA ASN A 331 26.89 -9.44 -0.96
C ASN A 331 26.33 -8.54 0.18
N VAL A 332 25.76 -7.39 -0.19
CA VAL A 332 25.13 -6.47 0.77
C VAL A 332 23.62 -6.59 0.66
N THR A 333 22.95 -6.85 1.77
CA THR A 333 21.50 -7.09 1.82
C THR A 333 20.82 -6.06 2.72
N VAL A 334 19.71 -5.47 2.26
CA VAL A 334 18.81 -4.66 3.08
C VAL A 334 17.46 -5.36 3.14
N LYS A 335 16.93 -5.62 4.34
CA LYS A 335 15.65 -6.32 4.50
C LYS A 335 14.81 -5.82 5.66
N ASN A 336 13.50 -6.09 5.60
CA ASN A 336 12.52 -5.74 6.64
C ASN A 336 12.60 -4.27 7.10
N SER A 337 13.04 -3.36 6.23
CA SER A 337 13.39 -1.99 6.57
C SER A 337 12.41 -0.98 5.98
N LEU A 338 12.30 0.20 6.61
CA LEU A 338 11.45 1.31 6.17
C LEU A 338 12.33 2.45 5.65
N ILE A 339 12.23 2.76 4.36
CA ILE A 339 12.98 3.86 3.74
C ILE A 339 11.97 4.89 3.21
N HIS A 340 11.97 6.11 3.76
CA HIS A 340 10.86 7.01 3.50
C HIS A 340 11.17 8.51 3.55
N ASP A 341 10.35 9.29 2.84
CA ASP A 341 10.33 10.76 2.89
C ASP A 341 11.71 11.39 2.59
N ASN A 342 12.54 10.74 1.77
CA ASN A 342 13.85 11.23 1.35
C ASN A 342 13.72 12.16 0.12
N ALA A 343 14.53 13.22 0.07
CA ALA A 343 14.51 14.19 -1.03
C ALA A 343 14.71 13.51 -2.39
N ASP A 344 15.63 12.57 -2.50
CA ASP A 344 15.89 11.84 -3.74
C ASP A 344 15.43 10.38 -3.61
N GLU A 345 15.86 9.49 -4.52
CA GLU A 345 15.46 8.09 -4.55
C GLU A 345 15.68 7.36 -3.22
N ALA A 346 14.92 6.29 -3.04
CA ALA A 346 15.06 5.47 -1.86
C ALA A 346 16.42 4.75 -1.82
N VAL A 347 16.90 4.30 -2.99
CA VAL A 347 18.16 3.57 -3.15
C VAL A 347 18.92 4.08 -4.38
N MET A 348 20.19 4.41 -4.20
CA MET A 348 21.15 4.64 -5.28
C MET A 348 22.10 3.45 -5.42
N ILE A 349 22.35 3.04 -6.66
CA ILE A 349 23.36 2.04 -7.03
C ILE A 349 24.33 2.68 -8.02
N TYR A 350 25.49 3.11 -7.52
CA TYR A 350 26.47 3.85 -8.29
C TYR A 350 27.78 3.09 -8.46
N ARG A 351 28.43 3.24 -9.63
CA ARG A 351 29.82 2.82 -9.84
C ARG A 351 30.72 4.04 -9.77
N ASN A 352 31.07 4.48 -8.57
CA ASN A 352 31.90 5.67 -8.40
C ASN A 352 33.32 5.48 -8.99
N PRO A 353 33.71 6.18 -10.07
CA PRO A 353 35.02 6.01 -10.70
C PRO A 353 36.19 6.54 -9.86
N ILE A 354 35.93 7.48 -8.94
CA ILE A 354 36.93 8.17 -8.13
C ILE A 354 37.24 7.39 -6.86
N TRP A 355 36.21 6.97 -6.11
CA TRP A 355 36.38 6.33 -4.81
C TRP A 355 36.51 4.81 -4.88
N SER A 356 35.80 4.18 -5.83
CA SER A 356 35.79 2.72 -5.97
C SER A 356 36.76 2.20 -7.03
N GLY A 357 37.57 3.08 -7.62
CA GLY A 357 38.40 2.75 -8.79
C GLY A 357 37.57 2.37 -10.03
N GLY A 358 36.28 2.73 -10.04
CA GLY A 358 35.34 2.38 -11.10
C GLY A 358 34.97 0.89 -11.13
N VAL A 359 35.00 0.20 -9.98
CA VAL A 359 34.58 -1.20 -9.89
C VAL A 359 33.12 -1.27 -9.45
N GLU A 360 32.37 -2.13 -10.15
CA GLU A 360 30.93 -2.30 -9.96
C GLU A 360 30.57 -2.89 -8.59
N ASN A 361 29.35 -2.59 -8.17
CA ASN A 361 28.72 -3.31 -7.06
C ASN A 361 28.37 -4.72 -7.55
N SER A 362 28.32 -5.69 -6.63
CA SER A 362 27.98 -7.07 -6.96
C SER A 362 27.10 -7.70 -5.88
N ASN A 363 26.01 -8.35 -6.30
CA ASN A 363 25.09 -9.02 -5.38
C ASN A 363 24.56 -8.09 -4.27
N THR A 364 23.98 -6.95 -4.64
CA THR A 364 23.23 -6.08 -3.71
C THR A 364 21.77 -6.53 -3.69
N SER A 365 21.18 -6.75 -2.53
CA SER A 365 19.82 -7.34 -2.43
C SER A 365 18.89 -6.56 -1.52
N LEU A 366 17.62 -6.51 -1.87
CA LEU A 366 16.55 -5.76 -1.20
C LEU A 366 15.35 -6.70 -0.97
N PHE A 367 15.01 -7.01 0.29
CA PHE A 367 13.92 -7.93 0.63
C PHE A 367 12.90 -7.35 1.60
N ASP A 368 11.61 -7.55 1.32
CA ASP A 368 10.54 -7.30 2.30
C ASP A 368 10.59 -5.90 2.93
N ASN A 369 11.11 -4.91 2.20
CA ASN A 369 11.21 -3.53 2.66
C ASN A 369 9.98 -2.73 2.26
N VAL A 370 9.74 -1.62 2.96
CA VAL A 370 8.76 -0.61 2.58
C VAL A 370 9.49 0.67 2.17
N PHE A 371 9.27 1.08 0.92
CA PHE A 371 9.76 2.35 0.37
C PHE A 371 8.58 3.29 0.21
N ARG A 372 8.58 4.46 0.85
CA ARG A 372 7.42 5.37 0.81
C ARG A 372 7.82 6.83 0.69
N ASN A 373 7.19 7.56 -0.23
CA ASN A 373 7.40 9.00 -0.37
C ASN A 373 8.87 9.41 -0.58
N ASN A 374 9.67 8.59 -1.27
CA ASN A 374 11.01 8.99 -1.67
C ASN A 374 10.95 9.73 -3.01
N GLY A 375 12.00 10.46 -3.37
CA GLY A 375 12.07 11.27 -4.58
C GLY A 375 11.10 12.45 -4.55
N ILE A 376 11.04 13.15 -3.41
CA ILE A 376 10.12 14.28 -3.17
C ILE A 376 10.77 15.66 -3.29
N GLY A 377 12.05 15.70 -3.69
CA GLY A 377 12.80 16.90 -3.99
C GLY A 377 12.13 17.71 -5.09
N SER A 378 12.16 19.04 -4.94
CA SER A 378 11.59 19.99 -5.90
C SER A 378 12.67 20.83 -6.58
N ASP A 379 13.80 20.23 -6.88
CA ASP A 379 14.97 20.86 -7.52
C ASP A 379 14.81 21.02 -9.05
N GLY A 380 13.73 20.49 -9.62
CA GLY A 380 13.41 20.54 -11.05
C GLY A 380 13.92 19.33 -11.84
N ASN A 381 14.62 18.40 -11.19
CA ASN A 381 15.04 17.14 -11.79
C ASN A 381 13.96 16.06 -11.60
N PRO A 382 13.87 15.08 -12.51
CA PRO A 382 13.04 13.90 -12.27
C PRO A 382 13.68 13.06 -11.16
N HIS A 383 12.84 12.56 -10.25
CA HIS A 383 13.24 11.66 -9.16
C HIS A 383 12.36 10.42 -9.14
N ALA A 384 12.97 9.25 -8.99
CA ALA A 384 12.26 7.98 -8.90
C ALA A 384 11.79 7.66 -7.47
N ALA A 385 10.76 6.82 -7.35
CA ALA A 385 10.24 6.40 -6.05
C ALA A 385 11.12 5.35 -5.36
N PHE A 386 11.87 4.55 -6.13
CA PHE A 386 12.61 3.40 -5.63
C PHE A 386 14.11 3.45 -5.90
N ILE A 387 14.55 3.07 -7.11
CA ILE A 387 15.97 2.89 -7.44
C ILE A 387 16.43 3.89 -8.50
N THR A 388 17.59 4.49 -8.26
CA THR A 388 18.44 5.05 -9.32
C THR A 388 19.68 4.18 -9.50
N GLN A 389 20.04 3.85 -10.74
CA GLN A 389 21.23 3.05 -11.06
C GLN A 389 22.04 3.71 -12.17
N GLN A 390 23.36 3.81 -11.94
CA GLN A 390 24.26 4.41 -12.91
C GLN A 390 25.65 3.73 -12.96
N TYR A 391 26.09 3.47 -14.19
CA TYR A 391 27.32 2.77 -14.60
C TYR A 391 27.60 1.38 -13.97
N ASN A 392 26.59 0.63 -13.54
CA ASN A 392 26.66 -0.60 -12.73
C ASN A 392 26.02 -1.84 -13.39
N LEU A 393 26.27 -2.05 -14.69
CA LEU A 393 25.54 -3.00 -15.55
C LEU A 393 25.61 -4.47 -15.14
N THR A 394 26.64 -4.90 -14.42
CA THR A 394 26.87 -6.30 -14.03
C THR A 394 26.47 -6.59 -12.58
N ASN A 395 25.92 -5.61 -11.87
CA ASN A 395 25.40 -5.84 -10.54
C ASN A 395 24.18 -6.76 -10.58
N GLY A 396 24.09 -7.65 -9.61
CA GLY A 396 22.98 -8.59 -9.47
C GLY A 396 22.53 -8.69 -8.03
N GLY A 397 21.89 -9.80 -7.69
CA GLY A 397 21.32 -10.03 -6.37
C GLY A 397 19.84 -10.32 -6.47
N THR A 398 19.08 -10.02 -5.42
CA THR A 398 17.63 -10.25 -5.41
C THR A 398 16.88 -9.01 -4.93
N ILE A 399 15.83 -8.64 -5.64
CA ILE A 399 14.88 -7.59 -5.25
C ILE A 399 13.52 -8.27 -5.15
N SER A 400 13.08 -8.59 -3.93
CA SER A 400 11.85 -9.38 -3.74
C SER A 400 11.03 -8.97 -2.53
N GLY A 401 9.70 -9.09 -2.63
CA GLY A 401 8.79 -8.87 -1.50
C GLY A 401 8.65 -7.40 -1.07
N ASN A 402 9.27 -6.45 -1.78
CA ASN A 402 9.26 -5.04 -1.36
C ASN A 402 7.91 -4.38 -1.70
N THR A 403 7.47 -3.44 -0.85
CA THR A 403 6.35 -2.54 -1.16
C THR A 403 6.88 -1.14 -1.46
N ILE A 404 6.59 -0.63 -2.65
CA ILE A 404 7.00 0.71 -3.09
C ILE A 404 5.76 1.59 -3.21
N ILE A 405 5.69 2.67 -2.42
CA ILE A 405 4.58 3.62 -2.39
C ILE A 405 5.03 4.92 -3.07
N LYS A 406 4.53 5.14 -4.27
CA LYS A 406 4.74 6.34 -5.07
C LYS A 406 3.92 7.51 -4.51
N THR A 407 4.46 8.71 -4.64
CA THR A 407 3.77 9.94 -4.23
C THR A 407 2.61 10.29 -5.16
N ASN A 408 2.73 9.95 -6.45
CA ASN A 408 1.71 10.16 -7.45
C ASN A 408 1.89 9.18 -8.62
N ARG A 409 0.88 9.09 -9.51
CA ARG A 409 0.87 8.16 -10.64
C ARG A 409 1.97 8.40 -11.67
N ASN A 410 2.41 9.65 -11.81
CA ASN A 410 3.39 10.06 -12.81
C ASN A 410 4.83 10.00 -12.30
N GLN A 411 5.05 9.73 -11.01
CA GLN A 411 6.39 9.50 -10.50
C GLN A 411 6.97 8.25 -11.17
N SER A 412 8.22 8.30 -11.62
CA SER A 412 8.88 7.10 -12.13
C SER A 412 9.15 6.12 -10.99
N LEU A 413 9.07 4.82 -11.28
CA LEU A 413 9.42 3.81 -10.27
C LEU A 413 10.94 3.76 -10.08
N ASN A 414 11.67 3.72 -11.21
CA ASN A 414 13.12 3.61 -11.26
C ASN A 414 13.71 4.59 -12.29
N MET A 415 15.00 4.91 -12.13
CA MET A 415 15.81 5.66 -13.10
C MET A 415 17.10 4.90 -13.39
N ILE A 416 17.17 4.26 -14.56
CA ILE A 416 18.30 3.37 -14.93
C ILE A 416 18.99 3.93 -16.18
N PHE A 417 20.22 4.42 -16.04
CA PHE A 417 20.90 5.20 -17.09
C PHE A 417 21.60 4.35 -18.16
N GLU A 418 21.78 3.07 -17.93
CA GLU A 418 22.53 2.17 -18.80
C GLU A 418 21.63 1.29 -19.68
N GLN A 419 20.32 1.48 -19.64
CA GLN A 419 19.39 0.81 -20.55
C GLN A 419 19.44 1.41 -21.97
N SER A 420 19.16 0.60 -22.98
CA SER A 420 18.98 1.08 -24.36
C SER A 420 17.73 0.48 -25.00
N PRO A 421 16.75 1.30 -25.40
CA PRO A 421 16.66 2.75 -25.17
C PRO A 421 16.33 3.09 -23.69
N GLN A 422 16.79 4.25 -23.21
CA GLN A 422 16.73 4.72 -21.81
C GLN A 422 15.33 5.14 -21.29
N TYR A 423 14.22 4.62 -21.84
CA TYR A 423 12.88 5.22 -21.67
C TYR A 423 11.92 4.44 -20.75
N THR A 424 12.39 3.56 -19.85
CA THR A 424 11.50 2.66 -19.08
C THR A 424 11.58 2.90 -17.57
N ASP A 425 10.45 2.64 -16.87
CA ASP A 425 10.39 2.49 -15.41
C ASP A 425 10.89 1.08 -14.96
N GLY A 426 11.63 0.40 -15.82
CA GLY A 426 12.00 -0.99 -15.70
C GLY A 426 12.92 -1.29 -14.52
N TRP A 427 13.13 -2.58 -14.29
CA TRP A 427 14.01 -3.06 -13.24
C TRP A 427 15.51 -2.92 -13.62
N PRO A 428 16.42 -2.85 -12.63
CA PRO A 428 17.86 -2.79 -12.91
C PRO A 428 18.34 -4.02 -13.69
N ALA A 429 19.24 -3.79 -14.65
CA ALA A 429 19.92 -4.84 -15.40
C ALA A 429 21.06 -5.48 -14.57
N GLY A 430 21.49 -6.69 -14.93
CA GLY A 430 22.74 -7.28 -14.40
C GLY A 430 22.64 -8.62 -13.66
N GLY A 431 21.62 -9.43 -13.92
CA GLY A 431 21.48 -10.76 -13.29
C GLY A 431 20.74 -10.73 -11.95
N TYR A 432 20.04 -9.64 -11.66
CA TYR A 432 19.05 -9.58 -10.60
C TYR A 432 17.96 -10.63 -10.77
N THR A 433 17.60 -11.29 -9.67
CA THR A 433 16.35 -12.04 -9.55
C THR A 433 15.29 -11.12 -8.94
N ILE A 434 14.16 -10.96 -9.64
CA ILE A 434 13.13 -9.99 -9.24
C ILE A 434 11.78 -10.70 -9.19
N SER A 435 11.06 -10.52 -8.09
CA SER A 435 9.79 -11.21 -7.80
C SER A 435 9.01 -10.48 -6.73
N ASP A 436 7.69 -10.62 -6.73
CA ASP A 436 6.83 -10.32 -5.58
C ASP A 436 6.95 -8.89 -5.00
N ASN A 437 7.40 -7.92 -5.81
CA ASN A 437 7.41 -6.51 -5.42
C ASN A 437 6.07 -5.87 -5.77
N ILE A 438 5.55 -5.01 -4.90
CA ILE A 438 4.25 -4.37 -5.05
C ILE A 438 4.44 -2.86 -5.20
N GLU A 439 4.04 -2.31 -6.34
CA GLU A 439 3.93 -0.87 -6.56
C GLU A 439 2.56 -0.38 -6.04
N LYS A 440 2.54 0.68 -5.25
CA LYS A 440 1.32 1.27 -4.67
C LYS A 440 1.33 2.79 -4.80
N LEU A 441 0.14 3.37 -4.70
CA LEU A 441 -0.06 4.79 -4.45
C LEU A 441 -0.33 5.04 -2.96
N SER A 442 -0.13 6.29 -2.51
CA SER A 442 -0.42 6.71 -1.12
C SER A 442 -1.87 6.49 -0.69
N ASN A 443 -2.81 6.45 -1.63
CA ASN A 443 -4.22 6.15 -1.37
C ASN A 443 -4.51 4.64 -1.23
N GLY A 444 -3.50 3.78 -1.38
CA GLY A 444 -3.59 2.32 -1.22
C GLY A 444 -3.80 1.54 -2.52
N ASN A 445 -4.05 2.20 -3.65
CA ASN A 445 -4.19 1.52 -4.94
C ASN A 445 -2.91 0.77 -5.32
N ILE A 446 -3.07 -0.39 -5.95
CA ILE A 446 -1.96 -1.24 -6.38
C ILE A 446 -1.77 -1.07 -7.89
N MET A 447 -0.52 -0.90 -8.33
CA MET A 447 -0.18 -0.66 -9.73
C MET A 447 0.45 -1.93 -10.32
N HIS A 448 -0.13 -2.41 -11.41
CA HIS A 448 0.40 -3.47 -12.25
C HIS A 448 0.84 -2.83 -13.57
N THR A 449 2.06 -2.30 -13.58
CA THR A 449 2.68 -1.74 -14.79
C THR A 449 3.28 -2.88 -15.61
N ALA A 450 3.01 -2.91 -16.92
CA ALA A 450 3.39 -4.06 -17.75
C ALA A 450 4.91 -4.30 -17.82
N SER A 451 5.71 -3.24 -17.79
CA SER A 451 7.19 -3.32 -17.75
C SER A 451 7.71 -3.84 -16.41
N THR A 452 7.23 -3.30 -15.28
CA THR A 452 7.67 -3.75 -13.94
C THR A 452 7.18 -5.16 -13.61
N GLY A 453 6.05 -5.57 -14.20
CA GLY A 453 5.55 -6.94 -14.16
C GLY A 453 6.21 -7.90 -15.15
N PHE A 454 7.00 -7.40 -16.11
CA PHE A 454 7.56 -8.19 -17.19
C PHE A 454 8.54 -9.24 -16.68
N SER A 455 8.41 -10.46 -17.21
CA SER A 455 9.27 -11.57 -16.82
C SER A 455 9.43 -12.57 -17.95
N GLY A 456 10.54 -13.31 -17.95
CA GLY A 456 10.74 -14.48 -18.82
C GLY A 456 10.00 -15.74 -18.37
N THR A 457 9.17 -15.66 -17.32
CA THR A 457 8.31 -16.75 -16.84
C THR A 457 6.84 -16.45 -17.12
N GLN A 458 6.12 -17.37 -17.77
CA GLN A 458 4.69 -17.19 -18.04
C GLN A 458 3.85 -17.06 -16.77
N GLY A 459 2.90 -16.13 -16.78
CA GLY A 459 1.94 -15.92 -15.69
C GLY A 459 2.52 -15.21 -14.46
N LYS A 460 3.83 -14.92 -14.43
CA LYS A 460 4.46 -14.24 -13.30
C LYS A 460 3.95 -12.81 -13.19
N ASN A 461 3.73 -12.34 -11.96
CA ASN A 461 3.15 -11.02 -11.64
C ASN A 461 1.77 -10.77 -12.31
N GLY A 462 1.03 -11.84 -12.62
CA GLY A 462 -0.27 -11.77 -13.30
C GLY A 462 -0.19 -11.60 -14.82
N TRP A 463 1.01 -11.50 -15.41
CA TRP A 463 1.20 -11.25 -16.83
C TRP A 463 1.51 -12.52 -17.63
N PHE A 464 0.83 -12.69 -18.77
CA PHE A 464 1.07 -13.77 -19.71
C PHE A 464 1.07 -13.25 -21.15
N TYR A 465 1.66 -14.00 -22.08
CA TYR A 465 2.01 -13.51 -23.41
C TYR A 465 1.64 -14.57 -24.45
N GLN A 466 0.81 -14.18 -25.40
CA GLN A 466 0.18 -15.11 -26.34
C GLN A 466 0.10 -14.52 -27.74
N GLN A 467 -0.18 -15.40 -28.70
CA GLN A 467 -0.57 -15.06 -30.05
C GLN A 467 -1.91 -15.72 -30.39
N TYR A 468 -2.70 -15.07 -31.25
CA TYR A 468 -3.84 -15.70 -31.91
C TYR A 468 -3.56 -15.80 -33.41
N ASP A 469 -3.63 -17.01 -33.97
CA ASP A 469 -3.30 -17.29 -35.38
C ASP A 469 -4.50 -17.24 -36.33
N GLY A 470 -5.66 -16.78 -35.84
CA GLY A 470 -6.93 -16.84 -36.56
C GLY A 470 -7.81 -18.02 -36.15
N THR A 471 -7.25 -19.04 -35.49
CA THR A 471 -7.96 -20.26 -35.07
C THR A 471 -7.79 -20.59 -33.58
N ALA A 472 -6.61 -20.37 -33.01
CA ALA A 472 -6.30 -20.73 -31.64
C ALA A 472 -5.34 -19.73 -30.98
N PHE A 473 -5.43 -19.67 -29.65
CA PHE A 473 -4.46 -18.97 -28.81
C PHE A 473 -3.29 -19.90 -28.47
N ASN A 474 -2.07 -19.42 -28.68
CA ASN A 474 -0.84 -20.13 -28.36
C ASN A 474 0.07 -19.25 -27.49
N ALA A 475 0.75 -19.84 -26.51
CA ALA A 475 1.73 -19.12 -25.69
C ALA A 475 2.96 -18.72 -26.52
N LEU A 476 3.49 -17.52 -26.29
CA LEU A 476 4.80 -17.12 -26.81
C LEU A 476 5.92 -17.86 -26.08
N THR A 477 7.09 -17.95 -26.70
CA THR A 477 8.30 -18.55 -26.12
C THR A 477 9.27 -17.47 -25.67
N TRP A 478 9.87 -17.62 -24.49
CA TRP A 478 10.88 -16.67 -24.01
C TRP A 478 12.20 -16.84 -24.78
N ASN A 479 12.78 -15.72 -25.23
CA ASN A 479 14.07 -15.67 -25.89
C ASN A 479 15.11 -15.00 -24.99
N ASP A 480 15.98 -15.79 -24.35
CA ASP A 480 17.01 -15.29 -23.43
C ASP A 480 18.04 -14.37 -24.07
N SER A 481 18.34 -14.55 -25.37
CA SER A 481 19.36 -13.74 -26.06
C SER A 481 18.90 -12.32 -26.30
N PHE A 482 17.60 -12.13 -26.57
CA PHE A 482 17.01 -10.82 -26.82
C PHE A 482 16.18 -10.29 -25.63
N ARG A 483 15.99 -11.10 -24.58
CA ARG A 483 15.16 -10.81 -23.39
C ARG A 483 13.75 -10.34 -23.74
N LEU A 484 13.08 -11.07 -24.63
CA LEU A 484 11.72 -10.79 -25.10
C LEU A 484 10.93 -12.09 -25.31
N TRP A 485 9.62 -11.98 -25.44
CA TRP A 485 8.75 -13.08 -25.84
C TRP A 485 8.57 -13.11 -27.37
N GLU A 486 8.73 -14.28 -27.96
CA GLU A 486 8.74 -14.52 -29.40
C GLU A 486 7.63 -15.50 -29.81
N GLY A 487 6.92 -15.15 -30.89
CA GLY A 487 5.88 -15.98 -31.48
C GLY A 487 6.38 -16.90 -32.59
N SER A 488 5.48 -17.71 -33.12
CA SER A 488 5.76 -18.62 -34.23
C SER A 488 5.88 -17.90 -35.59
N ALA A 489 5.39 -16.66 -35.68
CA ALA A 489 5.46 -15.85 -36.89
C ALA A 489 6.66 -14.90 -36.83
N THR A 490 7.28 -14.67 -37.99
CA THR A 490 8.40 -13.74 -38.12
C THR A 490 8.00 -12.36 -37.61
N ASN A 491 8.83 -11.78 -36.75
CA ASN A 491 8.63 -10.46 -36.12
C ASN A 491 7.44 -10.35 -35.15
N LEU A 492 6.89 -11.45 -34.65
CA LEU A 492 5.92 -11.43 -33.57
C LEU A 492 6.65 -11.37 -32.22
N TYR A 493 6.69 -10.19 -31.61
CA TYR A 493 7.46 -9.96 -30.38
C TYR A 493 6.69 -9.17 -29.33
N VAL A 494 6.91 -9.52 -28.06
CA VAL A 494 6.53 -8.70 -26.90
C VAL A 494 7.79 -8.45 -26.07
N GLY A 495 8.21 -7.18 -26.03
CA GLY A 495 9.22 -6.69 -25.11
C GLY A 495 8.61 -6.20 -23.80
N GLU A 496 9.46 -5.63 -22.95
CA GLU A 496 9.09 -5.11 -21.63
C GLU A 496 8.00 -4.03 -21.71
N ASP A 497 8.20 -3.03 -22.54
CA ASP A 497 7.39 -1.83 -22.70
C ASP A 497 6.87 -1.61 -24.15
N TRP A 498 7.13 -2.57 -25.05
CA TRP A 498 6.77 -2.49 -26.47
C TRP A 498 6.28 -3.84 -27.02
N MET A 499 5.57 -3.78 -28.14
CA MET A 499 5.07 -4.94 -28.89
C MET A 499 5.32 -4.75 -30.39
N HIS A 500 5.37 -5.85 -31.15
CA HIS A 500 5.43 -5.82 -32.61
C HIS A 500 4.42 -6.83 -33.19
N PRO A 501 3.59 -6.43 -34.16
CA PRO A 501 2.60 -7.32 -34.75
C PRO A 501 3.24 -8.29 -35.75
N ALA A 502 2.49 -9.30 -36.16
CA ALA A 502 2.80 -10.08 -37.36
C ALA A 502 1.56 -10.21 -38.24
N ASN A 503 1.76 -10.20 -39.56
CA ASN A 503 0.68 -10.28 -40.54
C ASN A 503 -0.18 -11.54 -40.34
N GLY A 504 -1.48 -11.36 -40.13
CA GLY A 504 -2.44 -12.45 -39.91
C GLY A 504 -2.50 -13.00 -38.48
N TYR A 505 -1.77 -12.39 -37.55
CA TYR A 505 -1.75 -12.77 -36.13
C TYR A 505 -2.20 -11.61 -35.24
N LYS A 506 -2.74 -11.94 -34.08
CA LYS A 506 -2.84 -11.02 -32.95
C LYS A 506 -1.68 -11.26 -32.00
N THR A 507 -0.98 -10.20 -31.62
CA THR A 507 0.07 -10.24 -30.60
C THR A 507 -0.51 -9.73 -29.30
N GLU A 508 -0.45 -10.52 -28.23
CA GLU A 508 -1.16 -10.21 -26.99
C GLU A 508 -0.25 -10.22 -25.77
N ARG A 509 -0.38 -9.18 -24.93
CA ARG A 509 0.03 -9.23 -23.53
C ARG A 509 -1.20 -9.14 -22.67
N ASN A 510 -1.31 -10.07 -21.73
CA ASN A 510 -2.54 -10.29 -20.99
C ASN A 510 -2.25 -10.20 -19.49
N TRP A 511 -3.12 -9.53 -18.76
CA TRP A 511 -3.11 -9.48 -17.31
C TRP A 511 -4.30 -10.23 -16.75
N LYS A 512 -4.07 -11.09 -15.77
CA LYS A 512 -5.12 -11.83 -15.07
C LYS A 512 -5.37 -11.19 -13.71
N ALA A 513 -6.63 -10.88 -13.41
CA ALA A 513 -7.02 -10.39 -12.10
C ALA A 513 -6.94 -11.51 -11.06
N ASP A 514 -6.21 -11.29 -9.97
CA ASP A 514 -6.14 -12.25 -8.85
C ASP A 514 -7.34 -12.10 -7.91
N VAL A 515 -7.90 -10.90 -7.82
CA VAL A 515 -9.04 -10.57 -6.95
C VAL A 515 -10.10 -9.81 -7.71
N SER A 516 -11.35 -9.97 -7.29
CA SER A 516 -12.46 -9.16 -7.80
C SER A 516 -12.36 -7.73 -7.30
N GLY A 517 -12.74 -6.75 -8.11
CA GLY A 517 -12.71 -5.34 -7.75
C GLY A 517 -12.87 -4.43 -8.96
N ASN A 518 -12.68 -3.13 -8.75
CA ASN A 518 -12.59 -2.17 -9.85
C ASN A 518 -11.12 -1.90 -10.17
N ILE A 519 -10.83 -1.82 -11.47
CA ILE A 519 -9.52 -1.47 -11.99
C ILE A 519 -9.64 -0.22 -12.86
N ARG A 520 -8.56 0.56 -12.93
CA ARG A 520 -8.35 1.55 -13.99
C ARG A 520 -7.29 1.03 -14.94
N ILE A 521 -7.57 1.14 -16.23
CA ILE A 521 -6.66 0.76 -17.30
C ILE A 521 -6.19 2.03 -17.99
N THR A 522 -4.88 2.25 -18.03
CA THR A 522 -4.26 3.39 -18.74
C THR A 522 -3.14 2.94 -19.66
N GLY A 523 -2.86 3.75 -20.69
CA GLY A 523 -1.73 3.53 -21.59
C GLY A 523 -1.79 4.43 -22.82
N ASN A 524 -0.69 4.51 -23.54
CA ASN A 524 -0.58 5.27 -24.79
C ASN A 524 0.20 4.48 -25.84
N PRO A 525 -0.44 3.53 -26.56
CA PRO A 525 0.17 2.88 -27.70
C PRO A 525 0.63 3.94 -28.72
N LYS A 526 1.91 3.91 -29.05
CA LYS A 526 2.53 4.85 -30.00
C LYS A 526 3.61 4.17 -30.82
N LYS A 527 3.80 4.65 -32.04
CA LYS A 527 4.84 4.15 -32.93
C LYS A 527 6.24 4.51 -32.38
N VAL A 528 7.24 3.66 -32.64
CA VAL A 528 8.64 3.93 -32.28
C VAL A 528 9.40 4.62 -33.41
N ASP A 529 9.02 4.37 -34.66
CA ASP A 529 9.62 4.98 -35.86
C ASP A 529 8.59 5.87 -36.58
N SER A 530 8.95 7.09 -36.95
CA SER A 530 8.07 8.00 -37.72
C SER A 530 8.18 7.84 -39.24
N THR A 531 9.16 7.09 -39.73
CA THR A 531 9.62 7.17 -41.13
C THR A 531 9.02 6.06 -41.99
N PHE A 532 8.80 4.87 -41.42
CA PHE A 532 8.35 3.67 -42.12
C PHE A 532 7.20 2.98 -41.41
N GLY A 533 6.49 2.07 -42.10
CA GLY A 533 5.40 1.25 -41.57
C GLY A 533 4.05 1.96 -41.50
N ASN A 534 2.96 1.21 -41.67
CA ASN A 534 1.59 1.76 -41.75
C ASN A 534 0.86 1.78 -40.39
N GLY A 535 1.54 1.41 -39.31
CA GLY A 535 1.02 1.43 -37.95
C GLY A 535 0.30 0.14 -37.60
N VAL A 536 -0.49 0.23 -36.53
CA VAL A 536 -1.12 -0.94 -35.91
C VAL A 536 -2.57 -0.64 -35.57
N THR A 537 -3.36 -1.68 -35.41
CA THR A 537 -4.62 -1.59 -34.65
C THR A 537 -4.35 -2.10 -33.24
N ALA A 538 -4.46 -1.21 -32.26
CA ALA A 538 -4.33 -1.52 -30.84
C ALA A 538 -5.72 -1.65 -30.23
N SER A 539 -5.95 -2.70 -29.45
CA SER A 539 -7.24 -2.91 -28.77
C SER A 539 -7.10 -3.54 -27.39
N ILE A 540 -8.10 -3.32 -26.54
CA ILE A 540 -8.18 -3.85 -25.17
C ILE A 540 -9.44 -4.68 -25.04
N TRP A 541 -9.31 -5.88 -24.51
CA TRP A 541 -10.39 -6.84 -24.36
C TRP A 541 -10.48 -7.32 -22.92
N LYS A 542 -11.69 -7.61 -22.46
CA LYS A 542 -11.97 -8.31 -21.20
C LYS A 542 -12.75 -9.59 -21.52
N ASN A 543 -12.17 -10.76 -21.24
CA ASN A 543 -12.82 -12.07 -21.48
C ASN A 543 -13.49 -12.22 -22.87
N GLY A 544 -12.88 -11.67 -23.93
CA GLY A 544 -13.42 -11.71 -25.30
C GLY A 544 -14.40 -10.58 -25.66
N ILE A 545 -14.66 -9.63 -24.75
CA ILE A 545 -15.42 -8.40 -25.03
C ILE A 545 -14.44 -7.25 -25.27
N GLN A 546 -14.53 -6.59 -26.43
CA GLN A 546 -13.68 -5.45 -26.74
C GLN A 546 -14.13 -4.21 -25.94
N LEU A 547 -13.24 -3.67 -25.11
CA LEU A 547 -13.47 -2.46 -24.31
C LEU A 547 -13.00 -1.19 -25.03
N TRP A 548 -11.93 -1.30 -25.82
CA TRP A 548 -11.32 -0.17 -26.53
C TRP A 548 -10.59 -0.64 -27.80
N SER A 549 -10.56 0.19 -28.85
CA SER A 549 -9.78 -0.08 -30.07
C SER A 549 -9.47 1.21 -30.82
N GLN A 550 -8.25 1.32 -31.34
CA GLN A 550 -7.82 2.45 -32.17
C GLN A 550 -6.71 2.05 -33.15
N THR A 551 -6.74 2.62 -34.36
CA THR A 551 -5.60 2.59 -35.27
C THR A 551 -4.54 3.62 -34.86
N VAL A 552 -3.31 3.17 -34.63
CA VAL A 552 -2.17 3.96 -34.15
C VAL A 552 -1.11 4.05 -35.25
N THR A 553 -0.84 5.27 -35.72
CA THR A 553 0.08 5.52 -36.84
C THR A 553 1.16 6.57 -36.54
N THR A 554 1.18 7.17 -35.35
CA THR A 554 2.03 8.32 -35.02
C THR A 554 2.90 8.10 -33.77
N LEU A 555 3.94 8.94 -33.60
CA LEU A 555 4.79 8.97 -32.41
C LEU A 555 4.09 9.55 -31.16
N SER A 556 3.02 10.32 -31.33
CA SER A 556 2.24 10.84 -30.20
C SER A 556 1.36 9.75 -29.57
N GLY A 557 0.98 8.75 -30.37
CA GLY A 557 0.08 7.67 -29.97
C GLY A 557 -1.37 8.06 -29.82
N THR A 558 -2.14 7.19 -29.18
CA THR A 558 -3.49 7.49 -28.69
C THR A 558 -3.67 6.96 -27.27
N GLN A 559 -4.02 7.86 -26.34
CA GLN A 559 -4.22 7.50 -24.95
C GLN A 559 -5.55 6.77 -24.72
N HIS A 560 -5.53 5.77 -23.85
CA HIS A 560 -6.71 5.23 -23.18
C HIS A 560 -6.57 5.40 -21.67
N ASP A 561 -7.72 5.59 -21.02
CA ASP A 561 -7.85 5.81 -19.58
C ASP A 561 -9.31 5.57 -19.20
N PHE A 562 -9.64 4.44 -18.59
CA PHE A 562 -11.01 4.16 -18.15
C PHE A 562 -11.03 3.16 -16.98
N GLN A 563 -12.16 3.10 -16.28
CA GLN A 563 -12.40 2.13 -15.22
C GLN A 563 -13.32 1.02 -15.70
N THR A 564 -13.11 -0.18 -15.17
CA THR A 564 -14.00 -1.33 -15.33
C THR A 564 -13.87 -2.24 -14.11
N SER A 565 -14.87 -3.05 -13.84
CA SER A 565 -14.76 -4.10 -12.83
C SER A 565 -14.17 -5.36 -13.42
N VAL A 566 -13.49 -6.13 -12.58
CA VAL A 566 -13.00 -7.48 -12.85
C VAL A 566 -13.48 -8.40 -11.74
N ASN A 567 -13.76 -9.64 -12.09
CA ASN A 567 -13.81 -10.74 -11.14
C ASN A 567 -12.44 -11.40 -11.06
N ALA A 568 -12.13 -12.06 -9.95
CA ALA A 568 -10.98 -12.93 -9.86
C ALA A 568 -10.99 -13.94 -11.03
N GLY A 569 -9.88 -14.02 -11.75
CA GLY A 569 -9.73 -14.85 -12.95
C GLY A 569 -10.02 -14.15 -14.28
N ASP A 570 -10.64 -12.99 -14.28
CA ASP A 570 -10.86 -12.20 -15.50
C ASP A 570 -9.52 -11.82 -16.15
N VAL A 571 -9.50 -11.80 -17.48
CA VAL A 571 -8.32 -11.45 -18.28
C VAL A 571 -8.55 -10.12 -18.99
N ILE A 572 -7.63 -9.18 -18.80
CA ILE A 572 -7.47 -7.97 -19.61
C ILE A 572 -6.39 -8.21 -20.64
N ALA A 573 -6.77 -8.28 -21.92
CA ALA A 573 -5.87 -8.50 -23.03
C ALA A 573 -5.57 -7.19 -23.77
N PHE A 574 -4.29 -6.86 -23.92
CA PHE A 574 -3.79 -5.79 -24.76
C PHE A 574 -3.30 -6.40 -26.07
N VAL A 575 -4.02 -6.09 -27.14
CA VAL A 575 -3.97 -6.81 -28.41
C VAL A 575 -3.47 -5.87 -29.50
N LEU A 576 -2.51 -6.35 -30.28
CA LEU A 576 -1.87 -5.60 -31.35
C LEU A 576 -1.96 -6.37 -32.67
N GLU A 577 -2.53 -5.73 -33.69
CA GLU A 577 -2.74 -6.27 -35.03
C GLU A 577 -2.07 -5.38 -36.08
N SER A 578 -1.55 -5.98 -37.15
CA SER A 578 -0.99 -5.26 -38.29
C SER A 578 -2.05 -4.40 -38.98
N ASN A 579 -1.74 -3.15 -39.36
CA ASN A 579 -2.64 -2.32 -40.17
C ASN A 579 -2.49 -2.61 -41.68
N GLY A 580 -2.64 -3.89 -42.04
CA GLY A 580 -2.46 -4.41 -43.41
C GLY A 580 -1.07 -4.96 -43.71
N ASP A 581 0.00 -4.39 -43.11
CA ASP A 581 1.36 -4.94 -43.10
C ASP A 581 1.96 -4.75 -41.69
N SER A 582 3.03 -5.47 -41.35
CA SER A 582 3.69 -5.41 -40.05
C SER A 582 5.10 -4.80 -40.09
N SER A 583 5.59 -4.36 -41.25
CA SER A 583 6.96 -3.88 -41.37
C SER A 583 7.14 -2.52 -40.67
N TYR A 584 8.15 -2.42 -39.80
CA TYR A 584 8.46 -1.19 -39.05
C TYR A 584 7.32 -0.72 -38.12
N ASP A 585 6.57 -1.66 -37.55
CA ASP A 585 5.41 -1.37 -36.69
C ASP A 585 5.64 -1.69 -35.21
N LYS A 586 6.91 -1.64 -34.78
CA LYS A 586 7.26 -1.62 -33.37
C LYS A 586 6.50 -0.50 -32.66
N THR A 587 5.72 -0.88 -31.67
CA THR A 587 4.80 0.00 -30.95
C THR A 587 5.18 0.01 -29.47
N PHE A 588 5.52 1.18 -28.94
CA PHE A 588 5.65 1.35 -27.50
C PHE A 588 4.26 1.30 -26.89
N TRP A 589 4.04 0.38 -25.96
CA TRP A 589 2.80 0.25 -25.21
C TRP A 589 3.08 -0.40 -23.85
N ASN A 590 3.28 0.45 -22.85
CA ASN A 590 3.46 0.09 -21.45
C ASN A 590 2.17 0.39 -20.67
N PRO A 591 1.11 -0.45 -20.78
CA PRO A 591 -0.13 -0.20 -20.06
C PRO A 591 0.06 -0.39 -18.56
N VAL A 592 -0.80 0.30 -17.80
CA VAL A 592 -0.88 0.18 -16.35
C VAL A 592 -2.29 -0.23 -15.97
N ILE A 593 -2.39 -1.27 -15.15
CA ILE A 593 -3.62 -1.68 -14.48
C ILE A 593 -3.50 -1.26 -13.02
N GLU A 594 -4.33 -0.31 -12.62
CA GLU A 594 -4.42 0.18 -11.25
C GLU A 594 -5.60 -0.52 -10.57
N GLU A 595 -5.33 -1.42 -9.63
CA GLU A 595 -6.36 -1.97 -8.75
C GLU A 595 -6.77 -0.90 -7.73
N ILE A 596 -8.06 -0.55 -7.77
CA ILE A 596 -8.61 0.50 -6.93
C ILE A 596 -8.92 -0.09 -5.56
N LYS A 597 -8.05 0.20 -4.58
CA LYS A 597 -8.20 -0.19 -3.16
C LYS A 597 -8.43 1.02 -2.25
N GLN A 598 -8.51 2.22 -2.83
CA GLN A 598 -8.56 3.46 -2.07
C GLN A 598 -9.83 3.59 -1.23
N ASN A 599 -9.61 3.96 0.02
CA ASN A 599 -10.64 4.48 0.94
C ASN A 599 -10.44 5.97 1.22
N VAL A 600 -9.40 6.56 0.63
CA VAL A 600 -9.11 8.00 0.66
C VAL A 600 -9.28 8.53 -0.74
N TYR A 601 -10.15 9.52 -0.90
CA TYR A 601 -10.45 10.17 -2.18
C TYR A 601 -10.04 11.63 -2.09
N THR A 602 -9.05 12.04 -2.88
CA THR A 602 -8.54 13.42 -2.90
C THR A 602 -8.80 14.00 -4.28
N ALA A 603 -9.44 15.17 -4.33
CA ALA A 603 -9.97 15.72 -5.58
C ALA A 603 -8.90 15.93 -6.67
N SER A 604 -7.68 16.33 -6.29
CA SER A 604 -6.54 16.48 -7.19
C SER A 604 -5.94 15.13 -7.60
N ALA A 605 -5.72 14.25 -6.64
CA ALA A 605 -5.13 12.93 -6.88
C ALA A 605 -6.04 12.06 -7.75
N ASP A 606 -7.35 12.16 -7.60
CA ASP A 606 -8.34 11.38 -8.36
C ASP A 606 -8.83 12.12 -9.61
N PHE A 607 -8.28 13.29 -9.92
CA PHE A 607 -8.74 14.11 -11.03
C PHE A 607 -8.62 13.38 -12.37
N SER A 608 -9.70 13.39 -13.15
CA SER A 608 -9.74 12.68 -14.42
C SER A 608 -10.43 13.47 -15.52
N LEU A 609 -10.07 13.14 -16.76
CA LEU A 609 -10.70 13.62 -18.00
C LEU A 609 -12.02 12.92 -18.32
N ARG A 610 -12.43 11.91 -17.54
CA ARG A 610 -13.73 11.22 -17.68
C ARG A 610 -14.62 11.44 -16.46
N GLN A 611 -15.91 11.59 -16.71
CA GLN A 611 -16.93 11.64 -15.65
C GLN A 611 -17.01 10.29 -14.92
N GLY A 612 -17.18 10.34 -13.60
CA GLY A 612 -17.47 9.17 -12.76
C GLY A 612 -16.24 8.41 -12.27
N MET A 613 -15.03 8.75 -12.74
CA MET A 613 -13.79 8.10 -12.32
C MET A 613 -13.57 8.29 -10.81
N TYR A 614 -13.27 7.19 -10.10
CA TYR A 614 -13.13 7.18 -8.63
C TYR A 614 -14.33 7.79 -7.91
N ASN A 615 -15.52 7.68 -8.52
CA ASN A 615 -16.78 8.25 -8.07
C ASN A 615 -16.86 9.79 -8.08
N TRP A 616 -15.88 10.48 -8.68
CA TRP A 616 -15.92 11.93 -8.87
C TRP A 616 -16.65 12.31 -10.16
N ARG A 617 -17.46 13.36 -10.07
CA ARG A 617 -18.16 14.00 -11.17
C ARG A 617 -17.98 15.51 -11.10
N TYR A 618 -17.96 16.13 -12.28
CA TYR A 618 -17.76 17.56 -12.45
C TYR A 618 -19.02 18.14 -13.06
N VAL A 619 -19.78 18.86 -12.25
CA VAL A 619 -21.12 19.31 -12.62
C VAL A 619 -21.26 20.80 -12.39
N GLN A 620 -22.19 21.40 -13.12
CA GLN A 620 -22.65 22.76 -12.92
C GLN A 620 -24.09 22.73 -12.41
N ASN A 621 -24.49 23.79 -11.70
CA ASN A 621 -25.86 23.94 -11.21
C ASN A 621 -26.31 25.40 -11.33
N ASP A 622 -27.40 25.66 -12.03
CA ASP A 622 -27.97 27.00 -12.27
C ASP A 622 -29.06 27.40 -11.25
N GLY A 623 -29.20 26.62 -10.17
CA GLY A 623 -30.25 26.76 -9.15
C GLY A 623 -31.55 26.02 -9.50
N SER A 624 -31.71 25.55 -10.74
CA SER A 624 -32.88 24.77 -11.19
C SER A 624 -32.53 23.32 -11.49
N SER A 625 -31.36 23.06 -12.08
CA SER A 625 -30.94 21.71 -12.50
C SER A 625 -29.43 21.51 -12.43
N GLU A 626 -29.03 20.26 -12.20
CA GLU A 626 -27.63 19.81 -12.24
C GLU A 626 -27.33 19.26 -13.64
N THR A 627 -26.21 19.67 -14.25
CA THR A 627 -25.76 19.14 -15.54
C THR A 627 -24.26 18.83 -15.54
N ASN A 628 -23.85 17.76 -16.24
CA ASN A 628 -22.44 17.41 -16.40
C ASN A 628 -21.70 18.48 -17.19
N MET A 629 -20.52 18.87 -16.71
CA MET A 629 -19.57 19.68 -17.49
C MET A 629 -18.89 18.80 -18.56
N SER A 630 -18.32 19.46 -19.58
CA SER A 630 -17.60 18.80 -20.69
C SER A 630 -16.09 18.95 -20.52
N TRP A 631 -15.32 17.90 -20.79
CA TRP A 631 -13.86 17.96 -20.74
C TRP A 631 -13.30 18.80 -21.89
N ASN A 632 -12.43 19.77 -21.58
CA ASN A 632 -11.68 20.54 -22.57
C ASN A 632 -10.22 20.09 -22.59
N GLY A 633 -9.88 19.25 -23.56
CA GLY A 633 -8.55 18.65 -23.69
C GLY A 633 -7.42 19.66 -23.97
N SER A 634 -7.72 20.82 -24.56
CA SER A 634 -6.69 21.84 -24.86
C SER A 634 -6.22 22.58 -23.61
N SER A 635 -7.11 22.76 -22.63
CA SER A 635 -6.83 23.49 -21.40
C SER A 635 -6.74 22.58 -20.16
N GLY A 636 -7.01 21.28 -20.30
CA GLY A 636 -6.91 20.32 -19.20
C GLY A 636 -7.90 20.55 -18.06
N VAL A 637 -9.11 21.05 -18.37
CA VAL A 637 -10.13 21.42 -17.38
C VAL A 637 -11.52 20.95 -17.81
N TRP A 638 -12.42 20.79 -16.84
CA TRP A 638 -13.85 20.66 -17.11
C TRP A 638 -14.46 22.03 -17.35
N SER A 639 -15.21 22.18 -18.43
CA SER A 639 -15.84 23.42 -18.89
C SER A 639 -17.36 23.31 -18.86
N GLY A 640 -18.01 24.29 -18.24
CA GLY A 640 -19.46 24.40 -18.15
C GLY A 640 -20.09 25.07 -19.38
N SER A 641 -21.35 25.46 -19.27
CA SER A 641 -22.15 26.01 -20.37
C SER A 641 -21.82 27.46 -20.71
N VAL A 642 -21.00 28.14 -19.91
CA VAL A 642 -20.59 29.54 -20.12
C VAL A 642 -19.07 29.68 -19.96
N ASN A 643 -18.52 30.74 -20.54
CA ASN A 643 -17.09 31.06 -20.44
C ASN A 643 -16.68 31.22 -18.97
N ASN A 644 -15.47 30.74 -18.64
CA ASN A 644 -14.87 30.78 -17.30
C ASN A 644 -15.60 30.00 -16.19
N LEU A 645 -16.61 29.19 -16.52
CA LEU A 645 -17.16 28.21 -15.58
C LEU A 645 -16.33 26.92 -15.64
N LEU A 646 -15.36 26.77 -14.74
CA LEU A 646 -14.27 25.80 -14.90
C LEU A 646 -13.96 25.02 -13.62
N ILE A 647 -13.62 23.74 -13.77
CA ILE A 647 -13.02 22.93 -12.70
C ILE A 647 -11.68 22.36 -13.20
N GLY A 648 -10.59 22.73 -12.52
CA GLY A 648 -9.25 22.19 -12.75
C GLY A 648 -8.88 21.10 -11.75
N VAL A 649 -7.61 20.73 -11.66
CA VAL A 649 -7.14 19.62 -10.80
C VAL A 649 -7.50 19.87 -9.32
N ASP A 650 -7.05 21.00 -8.77
CA ASP A 650 -7.15 21.40 -7.36
C ASP A 650 -7.91 22.73 -7.16
N TRP A 651 -8.59 23.22 -8.20
CA TRP A 651 -9.27 24.52 -8.19
C TRP A 651 -10.63 24.49 -8.89
N GLN A 652 -11.46 25.48 -8.59
CA GLN A 652 -12.77 25.71 -9.22
C GLN A 652 -12.97 27.21 -9.52
N HIS A 653 -13.80 27.54 -10.51
CA HIS A 653 -14.18 28.89 -10.86
C HIS A 653 -15.67 28.95 -11.25
N PRO A 654 -16.52 29.67 -10.50
CA PRO A 654 -17.94 29.79 -10.76
C PRO A 654 -18.26 30.80 -11.88
N ALA A 655 -19.54 30.93 -12.23
CA ALA A 655 -20.06 32.05 -13.01
C ALA A 655 -21.23 32.70 -12.26
N ILE A 656 -21.61 33.91 -12.66
CA ILE A 656 -22.75 34.59 -12.03
C ILE A 656 -24.03 33.76 -12.20
N GLY A 657 -24.64 33.36 -11.08
CA GLY A 657 -25.84 32.52 -11.05
C GLY A 657 -25.64 31.04 -11.45
N ILE A 658 -24.41 30.58 -11.70
CA ILE A 658 -24.12 29.18 -12.02
C ILE A 658 -22.94 28.67 -11.19
N GLN A 659 -23.19 27.64 -10.40
CA GLN A 659 -22.22 27.02 -9.50
C GLN A 659 -21.33 26.04 -10.25
N THR A 660 -20.05 25.99 -9.88
CA THR A 660 -19.24 24.79 -10.12
C THR A 660 -19.35 23.86 -8.92
N GLN A 661 -19.44 22.56 -9.19
CA GLN A 661 -19.57 21.56 -8.15
C GLN A 661 -18.71 20.34 -8.49
N ARG A 662 -17.82 19.97 -7.55
CA ARG A 662 -17.31 18.59 -7.49
C ARG A 662 -18.32 17.74 -6.74
N LYS A 663 -18.80 16.69 -7.38
CA LYS A 663 -19.74 15.72 -6.82
C LYS A 663 -19.02 14.39 -6.63
N TRP A 664 -19.03 13.86 -5.42
CA TRP A 664 -18.52 12.53 -5.11
C TRP A 664 -19.68 11.61 -4.72
N LEU A 665 -19.74 10.42 -5.29
CA LEU A 665 -20.73 9.41 -4.95
C LEU A 665 -20.12 8.39 -3.98
N ALA A 666 -20.77 8.13 -2.85
CA ALA A 666 -20.30 7.15 -1.89
C ALA A 666 -20.33 5.73 -2.50
N PRO A 667 -19.18 5.04 -2.65
CA PRO A 667 -19.15 3.70 -3.24
C PRO A 667 -19.70 2.62 -2.29
N SER A 668 -19.71 2.89 -0.99
CA SER A 668 -20.27 2.01 0.03
C SER A 668 -20.93 2.83 1.14
N SER A 669 -21.75 2.16 1.96
CA SER A 669 -22.22 2.74 3.23
C SER A 669 -21.05 2.79 4.22
N GLY A 670 -21.10 3.72 5.17
CA GLY A 670 -20.04 3.90 6.16
C GLY A 670 -20.05 5.28 6.81
N THR A 671 -18.91 5.68 7.35
CA THR A 671 -18.66 7.04 7.83
C THR A 671 -17.61 7.69 6.96
N ILE A 672 -17.83 8.93 6.55
CA ILE A 672 -16.82 9.74 5.87
C ILE A 672 -16.31 10.85 6.79
N ARG A 673 -15.01 11.11 6.75
CA ARG A 673 -14.38 12.34 7.23
C ARG A 673 -13.97 13.19 6.03
N LEU A 674 -14.45 14.42 5.98
CA LEU A 674 -14.20 15.37 4.91
C LEU A 674 -13.26 16.46 5.43
N THR A 675 -12.09 16.60 4.80
CA THR A 675 -11.10 17.61 5.17
C THR A 675 -10.69 18.43 3.95
N GLY A 676 -10.18 19.63 4.18
CA GLY A 676 -9.54 20.43 3.13
C GLY A 676 -9.45 21.91 3.45
N LEU A 677 -8.56 22.59 2.73
CA LEU A 677 -8.39 24.04 2.74
C LEU A 677 -9.02 24.63 1.48
N VAL A 678 -9.82 25.69 1.65
CA VAL A 678 -10.34 26.50 0.54
C VAL A 678 -9.85 27.94 0.66
N ARG A 679 -9.25 28.48 -0.41
CA ARG A 679 -8.68 29.84 -0.45
C ARG A 679 -8.70 30.40 -1.87
N LYS A 680 -8.48 31.72 -2.04
CA LYS A 680 -8.15 32.25 -3.38
C LYS A 680 -6.89 31.57 -3.91
N TYR A 681 -6.86 31.34 -5.21
CA TYR A 681 -5.75 30.68 -5.88
C TYR A 681 -4.52 31.60 -5.99
N ASP A 682 -4.75 32.89 -6.23
CA ASP A 682 -3.74 33.93 -6.39
C ASP A 682 -4.17 35.26 -5.72
N SER A 683 -3.31 36.27 -5.82
CA SER A 683 -3.52 37.60 -5.23
C SER A 683 -4.26 38.58 -6.15
N ALA A 684 -4.90 38.12 -7.23
CA ALA A 684 -5.58 39.01 -8.16
C ALA A 684 -6.86 39.62 -7.54
N ASP A 685 -7.18 40.84 -7.96
CA ASP A 685 -8.30 41.65 -7.44
C ASP A 685 -9.66 41.11 -7.93
N GLY A 686 -10.16 40.09 -7.24
CA GLY A 686 -11.52 39.54 -7.37
C GLY A 686 -12.24 39.52 -6.02
N ASN A 687 -13.56 39.69 -6.02
CA ASN A 687 -14.42 39.72 -4.81
C ASN A 687 -14.62 38.33 -4.17
N GLY A 688 -14.08 37.27 -4.76
CA GLY A 688 -14.00 35.94 -4.19
C GLY A 688 -15.23 35.09 -4.47
N VAL A 689 -15.35 34.00 -3.71
CA VAL A 689 -16.42 33.03 -3.90
C VAL A 689 -17.16 32.78 -2.59
N VAL A 690 -18.36 32.20 -2.70
CA VAL A 690 -19.07 31.60 -1.57
C VAL A 690 -19.03 30.09 -1.73
N VAL A 691 -18.63 29.37 -0.67
CA VAL A 691 -18.44 27.91 -0.74
C VAL A 691 -19.24 27.16 0.32
N SER A 692 -19.68 25.96 -0.02
CA SER A 692 -20.42 25.08 0.88
C SER A 692 -20.26 23.59 0.55
N ILE A 693 -20.51 22.73 1.55
CA ILE A 693 -20.50 21.27 1.41
C ILE A 693 -21.89 20.72 1.70
N TRP A 694 -22.40 19.85 0.83
CA TRP A 694 -23.74 19.26 0.94
C TRP A 694 -23.72 17.74 0.77
N LYS A 695 -24.67 17.03 1.38
CA LYS A 695 -24.96 15.61 1.15
C LYS A 695 -26.44 15.43 0.84
N ASN A 696 -26.78 14.87 -0.33
CA ASN A 696 -28.17 14.62 -0.76
C ASN A 696 -29.14 15.82 -0.54
N GLY A 697 -28.67 17.04 -0.82
CA GLY A 697 -29.46 18.26 -0.61
C GLY A 697 -29.53 18.77 0.84
N VAL A 698 -28.82 18.16 1.79
CA VAL A 698 -28.62 18.67 3.15
C VAL A 698 -27.26 19.35 3.27
N LYS A 699 -27.22 20.61 3.72
CA LYS A 699 -25.96 21.34 3.93
C LYS A 699 -25.24 20.80 5.17
N LEU A 700 -23.96 20.44 5.03
CA LEU A 700 -23.11 19.96 6.12
C LEU A 700 -22.20 21.06 6.66
N TRP A 701 -21.74 21.96 5.77
CA TRP A 701 -20.81 23.04 6.11
C TRP A 701 -20.96 24.21 5.11
N GLY A 702 -20.66 25.44 5.55
CA GLY A 702 -20.88 26.68 4.78
C GLY A 702 -22.15 27.44 5.20
N ASP A 703 -22.48 28.56 4.58
CA ASP A 703 -21.80 29.23 3.46
C ASP A 703 -20.60 30.05 3.97
N GLN A 704 -19.44 29.94 3.31
CA GLN A 704 -18.23 30.71 3.67
C GLN A 704 -17.79 31.60 2.51
N ALA A 705 -17.55 32.88 2.78
CA ALA A 705 -16.97 33.80 1.80
C ALA A 705 -15.44 33.65 1.79
N ILE A 706 -14.86 33.44 0.61
CA ILE A 706 -13.44 33.21 0.41
C ILE A 706 -12.88 34.33 -0.47
N THR A 707 -12.19 35.28 0.17
CA THR A 707 -11.74 36.53 -0.47
C THR A 707 -10.24 36.74 -0.41
N ASN A 708 -9.48 35.80 0.16
CA ASN A 708 -8.04 35.93 0.39
C ASN A 708 -7.27 34.61 0.30
N LEU A 709 -5.94 34.69 0.39
CA LEU A 709 -5.01 33.56 0.31
C LEU A 709 -4.92 32.72 1.60
N SER A 710 -5.38 33.22 2.75
CA SER A 710 -5.34 32.45 4.00
C SER A 710 -6.41 31.34 4.02
N GLY A 711 -7.58 31.63 3.44
CA GLY A 711 -8.65 30.65 3.30
C GLY A 711 -9.34 30.24 4.59
N VAL A 712 -10.12 29.17 4.49
CA VAL A 712 -10.82 28.51 5.60
C VAL A 712 -10.65 27.00 5.45
N SER A 713 -10.38 26.30 6.55
CA SER A 713 -10.34 24.83 6.56
C SER A 713 -11.63 24.24 7.09
N HIS A 714 -11.93 23.02 6.68
CA HIS A 714 -13.03 22.21 7.22
C HIS A 714 -12.54 20.81 7.61
N ASP A 715 -13.19 20.23 8.61
CA ASP A 715 -13.01 18.85 9.09
C ASP A 715 -14.34 18.38 9.66
N ILE A 716 -15.13 17.67 8.86
CA ILE A 716 -16.49 17.26 9.21
C ILE A 716 -16.65 15.75 9.02
N THR A 717 -17.38 15.10 9.92
CA THR A 717 -17.68 13.68 9.85
C THR A 717 -19.18 13.45 9.68
N THR A 718 -19.58 12.56 8.78
CA THR A 718 -20.99 12.20 8.59
C THR A 718 -21.12 10.75 8.11
N ALA A 719 -22.24 10.10 8.44
CA ALA A 719 -22.57 8.79 7.88
C ALA A 719 -23.03 8.94 6.41
N VAL A 720 -22.71 7.95 5.58
CA VAL A 720 -23.20 7.84 4.21
C VAL A 720 -23.79 6.46 3.95
N THR A 721 -24.78 6.41 3.06
CA THR A 721 -25.23 5.17 2.41
C THR A 721 -24.58 5.08 1.03
N ALA A 722 -24.33 3.87 0.53
CA ALA A 722 -23.87 3.68 -0.85
C ALA A 722 -24.79 4.41 -1.84
N GLY A 723 -24.22 5.22 -2.73
CA GLY A 723 -24.92 6.07 -3.68
C GLY A 723 -25.21 7.50 -3.20
N ASP A 724 -24.99 7.83 -1.92
CA ASP A 724 -25.10 9.21 -1.42
C ASP A 724 -24.18 10.14 -2.19
N ALA A 725 -24.67 11.33 -2.55
CA ALA A 725 -23.91 12.34 -3.25
C ALA A 725 -23.43 13.43 -2.30
N VAL A 726 -22.11 13.63 -2.23
CA VAL A 726 -21.44 14.73 -1.52
C VAL A 726 -20.99 15.78 -2.53
N TYR A 727 -21.26 17.05 -2.24
CA TYR A 727 -21.02 18.17 -3.15
C TYR A 727 -20.09 19.21 -2.51
N PHE A 728 -19.07 19.63 -3.23
CA PHE A 728 -18.22 20.79 -2.92
C PHE A 728 -18.57 21.91 -3.88
N LYS A 729 -19.41 22.84 -3.42
CA LYS A 729 -20.04 23.86 -4.25
C LYS A 729 -19.31 25.18 -4.16
N VAL A 730 -19.09 25.81 -5.31
CA VAL A 730 -18.50 27.14 -5.41
C VAL A 730 -19.45 28.04 -6.19
N ASP A 731 -19.84 29.14 -5.55
CA ASP A 731 -20.72 30.20 -6.03
C ASP A 731 -19.92 31.51 -6.21
N ALA A 732 -20.27 32.32 -7.20
CA ALA A 732 -19.67 33.64 -7.38
C ALA A 732 -20.13 34.61 -6.26
N ASN A 733 -19.21 35.37 -5.66
CA ASN A 733 -19.54 36.40 -4.65
C ASN A 733 -19.78 37.78 -5.30
N GLY A 734 -20.51 37.82 -6.42
CA GLY A 734 -20.66 38.99 -7.28
C GLY A 734 -20.01 38.76 -8.65
N ASP A 735 -19.19 39.70 -9.13
CA ASP A 735 -18.43 39.58 -10.39
C ASP A 735 -17.38 38.47 -10.30
N PRO A 736 -17.48 37.37 -11.08
CA PRO A 736 -16.59 36.22 -10.98
C PRO A 736 -15.18 36.47 -11.54
N SER A 737 -14.86 37.68 -11.99
CA SER A 737 -13.53 38.01 -12.52
C SER A 737 -12.46 37.82 -11.45
N PHE A 738 -11.39 37.08 -11.77
CA PHE A 738 -10.26 36.79 -10.87
C PHE A 738 -10.63 35.98 -9.61
N ASP A 739 -11.64 35.10 -9.70
CA ASP A 739 -12.14 34.29 -8.58
C ASP A 739 -11.77 32.81 -8.63
N LYS A 740 -10.66 32.51 -9.31
CA LYS A 740 -10.06 31.18 -9.26
C LYS A 740 -9.80 30.80 -7.79
N THR A 741 -10.39 29.69 -7.37
CA THR A 741 -10.40 29.26 -5.97
C THR A 741 -9.70 27.91 -5.85
N PHE A 742 -8.64 27.85 -5.06
CA PHE A 742 -8.02 26.58 -4.67
C PHE A 742 -8.94 25.86 -3.68
N TRP A 743 -9.28 24.62 -3.99
CA TRP A 743 -9.99 23.73 -3.08
C TRP A 743 -9.74 22.27 -3.47
N ASP A 744 -8.86 21.62 -2.71
CA ASP A 744 -8.51 20.22 -2.88
C ASP A 744 -9.02 19.38 -1.69
N PRO A 745 -10.33 19.06 -1.65
CA PRO A 745 -10.89 18.30 -0.55
C PRO A 745 -10.45 16.83 -0.57
N THR A 746 -10.31 16.26 0.62
CA THR A 746 -10.08 14.84 0.86
C THR A 746 -11.26 14.22 1.60
N ILE A 747 -11.67 13.03 1.16
CA ILE A 747 -12.73 12.20 1.74
C ILE A 747 -12.07 10.91 2.22
N GLU A 748 -12.04 10.69 3.53
CA GLU A 748 -11.65 9.42 4.12
C GLU A 748 -12.91 8.63 4.45
N LEU A 749 -13.16 7.54 3.72
CA LEU A 749 -14.28 6.63 3.92
C LEU A 749 -13.86 5.48 4.82
N THR A 750 -14.54 5.34 5.95
CA THR A 750 -14.54 4.13 6.76
C THR A 750 -15.80 3.32 6.40
N PRO A 751 -15.68 2.32 5.50
CA PRO A 751 -16.84 1.58 5.03
C PRO A 751 -17.42 0.69 6.14
N SER A 752 -18.76 0.56 6.21
CA SER A 752 -19.41 -0.43 7.10
C SER A 752 -19.32 -1.86 6.55
N PHE A 753 -19.02 -1.99 5.26
CA PHE A 753 -18.76 -3.25 4.56
C PHE A 753 -17.96 -3.00 3.27
N ASN A 754 -17.23 -4.00 2.78
CA ASN A 754 -16.57 -3.94 1.48
C ASN A 754 -17.59 -4.19 0.35
N PHE A 755 -17.93 -3.15 -0.43
CA PHE A 755 -18.93 -3.23 -1.49
C PHE A 755 -18.53 -4.20 -2.61
N ASP A 756 -17.30 -4.13 -3.10
CA ASP A 756 -16.85 -4.99 -4.21
C ASP A 756 -16.79 -6.47 -3.80
N GLU A 757 -16.40 -6.74 -2.56
CA GLU A 757 -16.46 -8.10 -1.99
C GLU A 757 -17.92 -8.61 -1.93
N LEU A 758 -18.85 -7.80 -1.41
CA LEU A 758 -20.27 -8.18 -1.34
C LEU A 758 -20.93 -8.35 -2.71
N MET A 759 -20.49 -7.59 -3.71
CA MET A 759 -21.03 -7.64 -5.08
C MET A 759 -20.33 -8.66 -5.97
N THR A 760 -19.33 -9.39 -5.46
CA THR A 760 -18.74 -10.51 -6.19
C THR A 760 -19.74 -11.66 -6.27
N PRO A 761 -20.13 -12.13 -7.48
CA PRO A 761 -21.12 -13.20 -7.61
C PRO A 761 -20.64 -14.52 -6.99
N PHE A 762 -21.45 -15.08 -6.09
CA PHE A 762 -21.07 -16.30 -5.36
C PHE A 762 -20.99 -17.56 -6.24
N TRP A 763 -21.47 -17.50 -7.49
CA TRP A 763 -21.46 -18.61 -8.44
C TRP A 763 -20.24 -18.64 -9.37
N THR A 764 -19.40 -17.60 -9.41
CA THR A 764 -18.20 -17.54 -10.27
C THR A 764 -16.88 -17.60 -9.52
N GLY A 765 -16.88 -17.37 -8.20
CA GLY A 765 -15.66 -17.29 -7.39
C GLY A 765 -15.34 -18.57 -6.60
N THR A 766 -14.29 -18.48 -5.79
CA THR A 766 -13.88 -19.47 -4.78
C THR A 766 -14.09 -18.95 -3.37
N THR A 767 -14.78 -17.82 -3.20
CA THR A 767 -14.96 -17.16 -1.91
C THR A 767 -16.43 -16.86 -1.71
N ILE A 768 -16.95 -17.30 -0.56
CA ILE A 768 -18.23 -16.86 -0.03
C ILE A 768 -17.99 -15.76 0.99
N THR A 769 -18.66 -14.63 0.81
CA THR A 769 -18.65 -13.53 1.77
C THR A 769 -20.01 -13.38 2.43
N ASN A 770 -20.00 -13.33 3.77
CA ASN A 770 -21.14 -13.06 4.63
C ASN A 770 -22.40 -13.88 4.28
N GLU A 771 -22.23 -15.18 4.04
CA GLU A 771 -23.37 -16.09 3.91
C GLU A 771 -24.18 -16.10 5.20
N SER A 772 -25.47 -15.77 5.12
CA SER A 772 -26.32 -15.75 6.30
C SER A 772 -26.75 -17.16 6.71
N VAL A 773 -26.79 -17.38 8.02
CA VAL A 773 -27.28 -18.60 8.65
C VAL A 773 -28.07 -18.27 9.92
N LEU A 774 -29.18 -18.96 10.16
CA LEU A 774 -29.91 -18.90 11.44
C LEU A 774 -29.56 -20.12 12.29
N MET A 775 -28.80 -19.95 13.37
CA MET A 775 -28.44 -21.08 14.23
C MET A 775 -29.70 -21.63 14.93
N LEU A 776 -29.98 -22.92 14.75
CA LEU A 776 -31.17 -23.56 15.33
C LEU A 776 -30.81 -24.71 16.28
N SER A 777 -31.33 -24.66 17.51
CA SER A 777 -31.34 -25.80 18.43
C SER A 777 -32.62 -26.60 18.28
N SER A 778 -32.49 -27.90 17.96
CA SER A 778 -33.63 -28.82 17.91
C SER A 778 -33.72 -29.60 19.22
N TYR A 779 -34.76 -29.36 20.04
CA TYR A 779 -34.99 -30.10 21.28
C TYR A 779 -33.79 -30.13 22.26
N GLY A 780 -33.10 -29.00 22.43
CA GLY A 780 -31.94 -28.90 23.31
C GLY A 780 -30.65 -29.50 22.74
N GLN A 781 -30.66 -29.97 21.48
CA GLN A 781 -29.45 -30.33 20.76
C GLN A 781 -28.60 -29.09 20.48
N GLN A 782 -27.32 -29.33 20.20
CA GLN A 782 -26.37 -28.29 19.85
C GLN A 782 -26.90 -27.43 18.69
N PRO A 783 -26.89 -26.09 18.79
CA PRO A 783 -27.31 -25.23 17.70
C PRO A 783 -26.42 -25.40 16.47
N GLU A 784 -27.03 -25.57 15.30
CA GLU A 784 -26.30 -25.79 14.04
C GLU A 784 -26.98 -25.14 12.83
N ALA A 785 -26.18 -24.90 11.79
CA ALA A 785 -26.65 -24.42 10.48
C ALA A 785 -25.77 -24.93 9.33
N PRO A 786 -26.36 -25.27 8.17
CA PRO A 786 -25.61 -25.68 6.98
C PRO A 786 -24.99 -24.48 6.25
N LEU A 787 -23.82 -24.72 5.63
CA LEU A 787 -23.19 -23.81 4.67
C LEU A 787 -23.55 -24.19 3.23
N LEU A 788 -23.53 -23.22 2.32
CA LEU A 788 -23.84 -23.41 0.91
C LEU A 788 -22.85 -24.35 0.21
N PHE A 789 -21.55 -24.09 0.37
CA PHE A 789 -20.48 -24.94 -0.14
C PHE A 789 -19.70 -25.56 1.01
N HIS A 790 -18.85 -26.54 0.71
CA HIS A 790 -17.85 -27.01 1.65
C HIS A 790 -16.66 -26.06 1.64
N PRO A 791 -16.27 -25.48 2.80
CA PRO A 791 -15.00 -24.80 2.94
C PRO A 791 -13.82 -25.66 2.49
N SER A 792 -12.96 -25.14 1.61
CA SER A 792 -11.75 -25.81 1.12
C SER A 792 -10.63 -25.81 2.18
N ASP A 793 -10.62 -24.81 3.05
CA ASP A 793 -9.74 -24.73 4.20
C ASP A 793 -10.48 -24.19 5.44
N ALA A 794 -10.20 -24.75 6.62
CA ALA A 794 -10.86 -24.36 7.86
C ALA A 794 -10.34 -23.03 8.44
N GLY A 795 -9.16 -22.57 8.00
CA GLY A 795 -8.53 -21.33 8.47
C GLY A 795 -9.14 -20.07 7.84
N SER A 796 -9.83 -20.21 6.71
CA SER A 796 -10.52 -19.14 5.99
C SER A 796 -11.87 -18.77 6.60
N ILE A 797 -12.43 -19.65 7.45
CA ILE A 797 -13.78 -19.48 7.98
C ILE A 797 -13.79 -18.35 9.02
N THR A 798 -14.58 -17.33 8.75
CA THR A 798 -14.88 -16.24 9.70
C THR A 798 -16.36 -16.21 10.02
N VAL A 799 -16.73 -16.19 11.30
CA VAL A 799 -18.12 -16.14 11.76
C VAL A 799 -18.37 -14.83 12.51
N ARG A 800 -19.40 -14.09 12.10
CA ARG A 800 -19.82 -12.82 12.71
C ARG A 800 -21.33 -12.82 12.97
N ASP A 801 -21.80 -11.90 13.79
CA ASP A 801 -23.23 -11.57 13.82
C ASP A 801 -23.63 -10.91 12.48
N ALA A 802 -24.89 -11.04 12.05
CA ALA A 802 -25.32 -10.46 10.78
C ALA A 802 -25.23 -8.92 10.74
N ARG A 803 -25.14 -8.28 11.90
CA ARG A 803 -24.92 -6.83 12.04
C ARG A 803 -23.45 -6.42 11.85
N LEU A 804 -22.53 -7.36 11.69
CA LEU A 804 -21.08 -7.13 11.56
C LEU A 804 -20.46 -6.37 12.75
N THR A 805 -21.04 -6.50 13.94
CA THR A 805 -20.56 -5.83 15.15
C THR A 805 -19.65 -6.71 16.02
N THR A 806 -19.80 -8.03 15.91
CA THR A 806 -19.08 -9.02 16.73
C THR A 806 -18.50 -10.10 15.83
N THR A 807 -17.21 -10.40 15.99
CA THR A 807 -16.56 -11.57 15.39
C THR A 807 -16.37 -12.65 16.46
N TYR A 808 -16.81 -13.86 16.14
CA TYR A 808 -16.84 -14.99 17.06
C TYR A 808 -15.59 -15.88 16.90
N VAL A 809 -15.09 -16.42 18.01
CA VAL A 809 -13.80 -17.11 18.05
C VAL A 809 -13.97 -18.60 17.78
N GLN A 810 -13.18 -19.13 16.84
CA GLN A 810 -13.16 -20.57 16.52
C GLN A 810 -12.76 -21.40 17.74
N GLY A 811 -13.47 -22.51 17.97
CA GLY A 811 -13.25 -23.41 19.11
C GLY A 811 -13.89 -22.94 20.43
N VAL A 812 -14.25 -21.66 20.53
CA VAL A 812 -14.97 -21.09 21.69
C VAL A 812 -16.44 -20.92 21.36
N ASP A 813 -16.74 -20.10 20.37
CA ASP A 813 -18.11 -19.74 19.98
C ASP A 813 -18.65 -20.63 18.86
N TRP A 814 -17.77 -21.17 18.00
CA TRP A 814 -18.18 -22.00 16.89
C TRP A 814 -17.14 -23.06 16.53
N ILE A 815 -17.62 -24.16 15.94
CA ILE A 815 -16.81 -25.19 15.28
C ILE A 815 -17.42 -25.50 13.91
N TYR A 816 -16.58 -25.86 12.94
CA TYR A 816 -17.02 -26.36 11.64
C TYR A 816 -16.93 -27.88 11.62
N ASP A 817 -18.04 -28.55 11.30
CA ASP A 817 -18.13 -29.99 11.08
C ASP A 817 -18.12 -30.28 9.57
N SER A 818 -16.96 -30.67 9.06
CA SER A 818 -16.76 -30.94 7.63
C SER A 818 -17.54 -32.14 7.11
N ALA A 819 -17.86 -33.12 7.98
CA ALA A 819 -18.60 -34.31 7.59
C ALA A 819 -20.08 -34.00 7.31
N SER A 820 -20.65 -33.03 8.02
CA SER A 820 -22.05 -32.61 7.83
C SER A 820 -22.22 -31.28 7.11
N ASN A 821 -21.11 -30.60 6.76
CA ASN A 821 -21.06 -29.25 6.21
C ASN A 821 -21.82 -28.20 7.06
N LYS A 822 -21.58 -28.19 8.36
CA LYS A 822 -22.31 -27.33 9.30
C LYS A 822 -21.40 -26.54 10.23
N ILE A 823 -21.80 -25.31 10.51
CA ILE A 823 -21.34 -24.58 11.69
C ILE A 823 -22.15 -25.06 12.89
N LYS A 824 -21.49 -25.26 14.04
CA LYS A 824 -22.10 -25.65 15.31
C LYS A 824 -21.63 -24.73 16.43
N LEU A 825 -22.51 -24.39 17.36
CA LEU A 825 -22.16 -23.57 18.53
C LEU A 825 -21.83 -24.47 19.73
N PRO A 826 -20.60 -24.49 20.27
CA PRO A 826 -20.28 -25.19 21.52
C PRO A 826 -21.08 -24.65 22.71
N ALA A 827 -21.14 -25.46 23.79
CA ALA A 827 -21.73 -25.01 25.04
C ALA A 827 -20.95 -23.80 25.58
N GLY A 828 -21.68 -22.73 25.94
CA GLY A 828 -21.09 -21.47 26.43
C GLY A 828 -20.76 -20.44 25.33
N SER A 829 -21.00 -20.75 24.06
CA SER A 829 -20.89 -19.78 22.95
C SER A 829 -21.69 -18.50 23.22
N ALA A 830 -21.08 -17.35 22.91
CA ALA A 830 -21.76 -16.05 22.95
C ALA A 830 -22.62 -15.77 21.71
N ALA A 831 -22.49 -16.57 20.64
CA ALA A 831 -23.22 -16.38 19.39
C ALA A 831 -24.73 -16.66 19.55
N PRO A 832 -25.61 -15.82 18.96
CA PRO A 832 -27.05 -16.01 19.04
C PRO A 832 -27.52 -17.27 18.32
N TYR A 833 -28.59 -17.88 18.85
CA TYR A 833 -29.33 -18.95 18.22
C TYR A 833 -30.81 -18.89 18.62
N MET A 834 -31.67 -19.59 17.88
CA MET A 834 -33.07 -19.79 18.21
C MET A 834 -33.35 -21.27 18.50
N ASN A 835 -34.35 -21.56 19.33
CA ASN A 835 -34.89 -22.91 19.35
C ASN A 835 -35.78 -23.11 18.13
N LYS A 836 -35.73 -24.30 17.52
CA LYS A 836 -36.56 -24.60 16.35
C LYS A 836 -38.05 -24.43 16.64
N ALA A 837 -38.49 -24.66 17.88
CA ALA A 837 -39.87 -24.44 18.31
C ALA A 837 -40.29 -22.96 18.25
N ASP A 838 -39.34 -22.02 18.39
CA ASP A 838 -39.63 -20.58 18.36
C ASP A 838 -40.04 -20.09 16.96
N LEU A 839 -39.73 -20.87 15.91
CA LEU A 839 -40.23 -20.62 14.56
C LEU A 839 -41.71 -21.01 14.38
N TYR A 840 -42.30 -21.71 15.35
CA TYR A 840 -43.68 -22.21 15.29
C TYR A 840 -44.49 -21.84 16.54
N PRO A 841 -44.59 -20.55 16.92
CA PRO A 841 -45.20 -20.16 18.17
C PRO A 841 -46.73 -20.16 18.06
N SER A 842 -47.43 -20.50 19.15
CA SER A 842 -48.90 -20.38 19.23
C SER A 842 -49.40 -18.94 19.17
N SER A 843 -48.56 -17.97 19.53
CA SER A 843 -48.81 -16.53 19.45
C SER A 843 -47.51 -15.79 19.15
N ALA A 844 -47.56 -14.77 18.29
CA ALA A 844 -46.36 -14.04 17.91
C ALA A 844 -45.78 -13.21 19.08
N PRO A 845 -44.45 -13.09 19.18
CA PRO A 845 -43.80 -12.06 19.99
C PRO A 845 -44.21 -10.64 19.58
N ALA A 846 -43.99 -9.67 20.47
CA ALA A 846 -44.24 -8.26 20.15
C ALA A 846 -43.44 -7.82 18.91
N GLY A 847 -44.11 -7.11 17.98
CA GLY A 847 -43.51 -6.68 16.71
C GLY A 847 -43.49 -7.75 15.60
N CYS A 848 -43.94 -8.98 15.90
CA CYS A 848 -44.04 -10.07 14.95
C CYS A 848 -45.50 -10.49 14.70
N PHE A 849 -45.70 -11.39 13.75
CA PHE A 849 -46.98 -11.97 13.38
C PHE A 849 -46.87 -13.49 13.18
N THR A 850 -48.01 -14.17 13.12
CA THR A 850 -48.07 -15.59 12.78
C THR A 850 -48.71 -15.77 11.41
N VAL A 851 -48.16 -16.69 10.62
CA VAL A 851 -48.71 -17.11 9.33
C VAL A 851 -49.22 -18.54 9.47
N ILE A 852 -50.34 -18.86 8.83
CA ILE A 852 -50.90 -20.23 8.87
C ILE A 852 -49.90 -21.20 8.23
N LYS A 853 -49.55 -22.24 8.98
CA LYS A 853 -48.68 -23.32 8.52
C LYS A 853 -49.47 -24.35 7.72
N THR A 854 -48.93 -24.80 6.60
CA THR A 854 -49.47 -25.91 5.82
C THR A 854 -49.52 -27.18 6.69
N GLY A 855 -50.71 -27.76 6.82
CA GLY A 855 -50.95 -28.92 7.70
C GLY A 855 -51.28 -28.59 9.17
N GLY A 856 -51.47 -27.31 9.51
CA GLY A 856 -51.93 -26.86 10.84
C GLY A 856 -50.81 -26.27 11.71
N GLY A 857 -51.21 -25.34 12.60
CA GLY A 857 -50.30 -24.52 13.40
C GLY A 857 -49.92 -23.21 12.72
N SER A 858 -48.84 -22.60 13.19
CA SER A 858 -48.37 -21.27 12.77
C SER A 858 -46.87 -21.26 12.53
N VAL A 859 -46.43 -20.40 11.62
CA VAL A 859 -45.03 -20.02 11.38
C VAL A 859 -44.83 -18.58 11.85
N LEU A 860 -43.71 -18.30 12.53
CA LEU A 860 -43.32 -16.96 12.93
C LEU A 860 -42.90 -16.13 11.71
N GLY A 861 -43.52 -14.96 11.55
CA GLY A 861 -43.08 -13.92 10.63
C GLY A 861 -42.77 -12.63 11.39
N CYS A 862 -41.72 -11.90 11.00
CA CYS A 862 -41.38 -10.61 11.61
C CYS A 862 -40.82 -9.67 10.54
N GLU A 863 -41.40 -8.48 10.39
CA GLU A 863 -40.75 -7.42 9.62
C GLU A 863 -39.74 -6.67 10.50
N GLY A 864 -38.74 -6.06 9.89
CA GLY A 864 -37.71 -5.29 10.59
C GLY A 864 -36.46 -6.13 10.89
N HIS A 865 -35.75 -5.79 11.96
CA HIS A 865 -34.46 -6.40 12.29
C HIS A 865 -34.53 -7.67 13.17
N TYR A 866 -35.72 -8.21 13.45
CA TYR A 866 -35.86 -9.34 14.39
C TYR A 866 -34.99 -10.55 14.03
N PHE A 867 -34.96 -10.96 12.76
CA PHE A 867 -34.13 -12.06 12.29
C PHE A 867 -32.67 -11.66 12.11
N HIS A 868 -32.39 -10.43 11.66
CA HIS A 868 -31.03 -9.89 11.57
C HIS A 868 -30.29 -10.01 12.91
N ASP A 869 -30.98 -9.75 14.02
CA ASP A 869 -30.41 -9.80 15.37
C ASP A 869 -30.06 -11.22 15.85
N ARG A 870 -30.52 -12.23 15.12
CA ARG A 870 -30.42 -13.64 15.49
C ARG A 870 -29.68 -14.48 14.45
N GLN A 871 -29.39 -13.90 13.29
CA GLN A 871 -28.61 -14.52 12.23
C GLN A 871 -27.12 -14.28 12.45
N LEU A 872 -26.32 -15.25 12.03
CA LEU A 872 -24.89 -15.11 11.83
C LEU A 872 -24.61 -14.93 10.34
N VAL A 873 -23.41 -14.45 10.04
CA VAL A 873 -22.85 -14.47 8.70
C VAL A 873 -21.49 -15.16 8.70
N VAL A 874 -21.25 -15.98 7.68
CA VAL A 874 -20.05 -16.81 7.56
C VAL A 874 -19.36 -16.49 6.23
N SER A 875 -18.06 -16.21 6.28
CA SER A 875 -17.21 -16.05 5.09
C SER A 875 -16.19 -17.19 5.04
N TYR A 876 -15.87 -17.72 3.86
CA TYR A 876 -14.93 -18.84 3.68
C TYR A 876 -14.51 -19.04 2.21
N HIS A 877 -13.40 -19.75 1.98
CA HIS A 877 -13.00 -20.23 0.65
C HIS A 877 -13.62 -21.59 0.33
N HIS A 878 -13.93 -21.86 -0.93
CA HIS A 878 -14.45 -23.14 -1.42
C HIS A 878 -13.84 -23.51 -2.77
N GLU A 879 -13.99 -24.78 -3.15
CA GLU A 879 -13.48 -25.28 -4.42
C GLU A 879 -14.13 -24.57 -5.63
N PRO A 880 -13.35 -24.27 -6.69
CA PRO A 880 -13.88 -23.71 -7.94
C PRO A 880 -15.00 -24.57 -8.54
N ASN A 881 -15.93 -23.94 -9.26
CA ASN A 881 -17.03 -24.63 -9.98
C ASN A 881 -17.98 -25.45 -9.09
N SER A 882 -18.09 -25.12 -7.80
CA SER A 882 -19.00 -25.81 -6.86
C SER A 882 -20.48 -25.47 -7.06
N TRP A 883 -20.81 -24.39 -7.79
CA TRP A 883 -22.19 -24.00 -8.06
C TRP A 883 -22.80 -24.82 -9.21
N SER A 884 -23.93 -25.48 -8.93
CA SER A 884 -24.65 -26.32 -9.91
C SER A 884 -25.94 -25.70 -10.46
N GLY A 885 -26.26 -24.46 -10.05
CA GLY A 885 -27.50 -23.78 -10.44
C GLY A 885 -27.34 -22.92 -11.69
N PRO A 886 -28.37 -22.14 -12.05
CA PRO A 886 -28.27 -21.16 -13.14
C PRO A 886 -27.18 -20.13 -12.86
N VAL A 887 -26.42 -19.78 -13.90
CA VAL A 887 -25.42 -18.71 -13.88
C VAL A 887 -25.92 -17.58 -14.78
N PRO A 888 -26.27 -16.40 -14.24
CA PRO A 888 -26.55 -15.21 -15.03
C PRO A 888 -25.39 -14.93 -16.00
N ALA A 889 -25.71 -14.52 -17.22
CA ALA A 889 -24.73 -14.20 -18.25
C ALA A 889 -24.98 -12.80 -18.81
N TYR A 890 -23.92 -12.07 -19.14
CA TYR A 890 -24.01 -10.74 -19.73
C TYR A 890 -24.94 -10.71 -20.95
N GLN A 891 -25.88 -9.76 -20.96
CA GLN A 891 -26.95 -9.66 -21.96
C GLN A 891 -26.83 -8.43 -22.87
N GLY A 892 -25.66 -7.78 -22.92
CA GLY A 892 -25.53 -6.49 -23.64
C GLY A 892 -25.97 -6.53 -25.12
N MET A 893 -25.73 -7.64 -25.81
CA MET A 893 -26.20 -7.83 -27.20
C MET A 893 -27.73 -7.91 -27.33
N ASN A 894 -28.43 -8.36 -26.28
CA ASN A 894 -29.88 -8.44 -26.22
C ASN A 894 -30.53 -7.17 -25.64
N LEU A 895 -29.71 -6.27 -25.08
CA LEU A 895 -30.08 -4.95 -24.56
C LEU A 895 -29.24 -3.84 -25.26
N PRO A 896 -29.29 -3.73 -26.60
CA PRO A 896 -28.43 -2.83 -27.35
C PRO A 896 -28.60 -1.34 -27.01
N VAL A 897 -29.80 -0.88 -26.66
CA VAL A 897 -30.04 0.54 -26.31
C VAL A 897 -29.37 0.88 -24.99
N THR A 898 -29.60 0.04 -23.98
CA THR A 898 -28.99 0.15 -22.66
C THR A 898 -27.47 0.11 -22.77
N THR A 899 -26.94 -0.87 -23.50
CA THR A 899 -25.51 -1.09 -23.67
C THR A 899 -24.85 0.09 -24.37
N ALA A 900 -25.42 0.56 -25.47
CA ALA A 900 -24.91 1.73 -26.20
C ALA A 900 -24.87 2.98 -25.31
N LYS A 901 -25.89 3.19 -24.47
CA LYS A 901 -25.93 4.32 -23.54
C LYS A 901 -24.89 4.20 -22.43
N LEU A 902 -24.75 3.02 -21.82
CA LEU A 902 -23.79 2.76 -20.74
C LEU A 902 -22.33 2.87 -21.23
N MET A 903 -22.01 2.19 -22.32
CA MET A 903 -20.65 2.22 -22.90
C MET A 903 -20.32 3.60 -23.51
N GLY A 904 -21.30 4.28 -24.08
CA GLY A 904 -21.14 5.60 -24.69
C GLY A 904 -21.14 6.77 -23.70
N GLY A 905 -21.31 6.54 -22.40
CA GLY A 905 -21.37 7.59 -21.38
C GLY A 905 -22.62 8.48 -21.45
N GLN A 906 -23.65 8.06 -22.20
CA GLN A 906 -24.89 8.82 -22.36
C GLN A 906 -25.78 8.71 -21.12
N PRO A 907 -26.59 9.73 -20.80
CA PRO A 907 -27.59 9.62 -19.74
C PRO A 907 -28.55 8.44 -19.96
N ILE A 908 -28.86 7.72 -18.89
CA ILE A 908 -29.77 6.58 -18.92
C ILE A 908 -30.76 6.65 -17.76
N LYS A 909 -32.04 6.39 -18.05
CA LYS A 909 -33.11 6.28 -17.05
C LYS A 909 -33.46 4.82 -16.80
N VAL A 910 -33.25 4.36 -15.57
CA VAL A 910 -33.54 2.98 -15.14
C VAL A 910 -34.68 3.00 -14.12
N THR A 911 -35.71 2.18 -14.34
CA THR A 911 -36.83 2.02 -13.41
C THR A 911 -36.93 0.59 -12.89
N LEU A 912 -36.99 0.41 -11.57
CA LEU A 912 -37.33 -0.87 -10.93
C LEU A 912 -38.80 -0.86 -10.52
N TYR A 913 -39.61 -1.73 -11.11
CA TYR A 913 -41.06 -1.78 -10.87
C TYR A 913 -41.51 -3.18 -10.45
N GLY A 914 -41.99 -3.30 -9.22
CA GLY A 914 -42.37 -4.59 -8.65
C GLY A 914 -43.08 -4.51 -7.31
N ASP A 915 -43.00 -5.62 -6.57
CA ASP A 915 -43.65 -5.81 -5.28
C ASP A 915 -42.75 -5.45 -4.07
N SER A 916 -43.03 -6.01 -2.89
CA SER A 916 -42.29 -5.74 -1.65
C SER A 916 -40.81 -6.13 -1.69
N ILE A 917 -40.45 -7.12 -2.51
CA ILE A 917 -39.04 -7.52 -2.69
C ILE A 917 -38.30 -6.42 -3.46
N SER A 918 -38.96 -5.78 -4.42
CA SER A 918 -38.41 -4.66 -5.19
C SER A 918 -38.31 -3.37 -4.37
N VAL A 919 -39.20 -3.16 -3.39
CA VAL A 919 -39.01 -2.12 -2.35
C VAL A 919 -37.76 -2.37 -1.51
N GLY A 920 -37.40 -3.65 -1.32
CA GLY A 920 -36.26 -4.09 -0.51
C GLY A 920 -36.62 -4.34 0.96
N LEU A 921 -37.86 -4.71 1.27
CA LEU A 921 -38.26 -4.99 2.65
C LEU A 921 -37.34 -6.05 3.27
N ASN A 922 -36.87 -5.77 4.48
CA ASN A 922 -35.86 -6.51 5.26
C ASN A 922 -34.41 -6.52 4.74
N ALA A 923 -34.06 -5.74 3.71
CA ALA A 923 -32.66 -5.33 3.57
C ALA A 923 -32.26 -4.50 4.81
N SER A 924 -31.07 -4.74 5.38
CA SER A 924 -30.68 -4.12 6.65
C SER A 924 -30.75 -2.58 6.62
N GLY A 925 -30.40 -1.95 5.50
CA GLY A 925 -30.51 -0.50 5.31
C GLY A 925 -31.94 0.03 5.27
N ILE A 926 -32.91 -0.77 4.81
CA ILE A 926 -34.33 -0.38 4.79
C ILE A 926 -34.95 -0.43 6.19
N VAL A 927 -34.47 -1.35 7.04
CA VAL A 927 -34.97 -1.53 8.41
C VAL A 927 -34.13 -0.82 9.47
N GLY A 928 -33.10 -0.06 9.06
CA GLY A 928 -32.21 0.66 9.98
C GLY A 928 -31.29 -0.25 10.81
N ALA A 929 -31.03 -1.48 10.34
CA ALA A 929 -30.07 -2.38 10.95
C ALA A 929 -28.68 -2.20 10.34
N SER A 930 -27.64 -2.40 11.15
CA SER A 930 -26.27 -2.60 10.65
C SER A 930 -26.22 -3.89 9.80
N PRO A 931 -25.43 -3.96 8.71
CA PRO A 931 -24.45 -2.97 8.24
C PRO A 931 -25.02 -1.88 7.33
N GLY A 932 -26.35 -1.79 7.19
CA GLY A 932 -27.02 -0.76 6.39
C GLY A 932 -26.97 -1.05 4.89
N LEU A 933 -27.13 -2.31 4.49
CA LEU A 933 -27.16 -2.73 3.10
C LEU A 933 -28.42 -2.18 2.39
N PRO A 934 -28.29 -1.43 1.29
CA PRO A 934 -29.43 -0.94 0.51
C PRO A 934 -30.26 -2.07 -0.12
N ASN A 935 -31.41 -1.70 -0.71
CA ASN A 935 -32.15 -2.61 -1.58
C ASN A 935 -31.29 -3.05 -2.79
N TRP A 936 -31.63 -4.19 -3.38
CA TRP A 936 -30.87 -4.82 -4.46
C TRP A 936 -30.81 -3.99 -5.75
N GLY A 937 -31.84 -3.19 -6.03
CA GLY A 937 -31.84 -2.27 -7.17
C GLY A 937 -30.79 -1.18 -7.00
N THR A 938 -30.75 -0.53 -5.84
CA THR A 938 -29.73 0.47 -5.50
C THR A 938 -28.33 -0.12 -5.56
N LEU A 939 -28.09 -1.32 -5.00
CA LEU A 939 -26.79 -1.99 -5.08
C LEU A 939 -26.34 -2.22 -6.52
N ALA A 940 -27.23 -2.74 -7.38
CA ALA A 940 -26.92 -2.94 -8.79
C ALA A 940 -26.61 -1.61 -9.49
N MET A 941 -27.35 -0.55 -9.19
CA MET A 941 -27.09 0.77 -9.79
C MET A 941 -25.76 1.37 -9.34
N VAL A 942 -25.35 1.19 -8.08
CA VAL A 942 -24.01 1.58 -7.61
C VAL A 942 -22.95 0.82 -8.40
N LYS A 943 -23.13 -0.49 -8.62
CA LYS A 943 -22.18 -1.27 -9.43
C LYS A 943 -22.14 -0.79 -10.88
N LEU A 944 -23.28 -0.55 -11.53
CA LEU A 944 -23.31 0.05 -12.87
C LEU A 944 -22.60 1.41 -12.89
N GLN A 945 -22.88 2.25 -11.91
CA GLN A 945 -22.33 3.60 -11.85
C GLN A 945 -20.81 3.61 -11.67
N SER A 946 -20.26 2.63 -10.93
CA SER A 946 -18.80 2.43 -10.80
C SER A 946 -18.14 1.89 -12.08
N ASN A 947 -18.92 1.35 -13.02
CA ASN A 947 -18.41 0.72 -14.25
C ASN A 947 -18.58 1.58 -15.51
N PHE A 948 -19.45 2.59 -15.48
CA PHE A 948 -19.81 3.37 -16.65
C PHE A 948 -19.82 4.88 -16.36
N ALA A 949 -19.33 5.68 -17.32
CA ALA A 949 -19.32 7.15 -17.23
C ALA A 949 -20.73 7.77 -17.31
N SER A 950 -21.71 7.00 -17.79
CA SER A 950 -23.10 7.42 -17.99
C SER A 950 -23.71 8.06 -16.77
N ASN A 951 -24.50 9.12 -16.97
CA ASN A 951 -25.32 9.70 -15.91
C ASN A 951 -26.55 8.82 -15.69
N LEU A 952 -26.58 8.06 -14.59
CA LEU A 952 -27.65 7.13 -14.30
C LEU A 952 -28.71 7.80 -13.42
N THR A 953 -29.94 7.85 -13.93
CA THR A 953 -31.13 8.21 -13.13
C THR A 953 -31.86 6.94 -12.76
N PHE A 954 -31.97 6.65 -11.46
CA PHE A 954 -32.67 5.47 -10.95
C PHE A 954 -33.96 5.87 -10.25
N ARG A 955 -35.06 5.18 -10.58
CA ARG A 955 -36.34 5.34 -9.89
C ARG A 955 -36.93 3.98 -9.51
N ASN A 956 -37.43 3.89 -8.28
CA ASN A 956 -38.07 2.67 -7.78
C ASN A 956 -39.50 2.98 -7.30
N PRO A 957 -40.51 2.96 -8.20
CA PRO A 957 -41.91 3.16 -7.83
C PRO A 957 -42.60 1.88 -7.33
N SER A 958 -41.84 0.85 -6.91
CA SER A 958 -42.39 -0.41 -6.40
C SER A 958 -43.20 -0.21 -5.11
N VAL A 959 -44.21 -1.05 -4.90
CA VAL A 959 -45.10 -0.95 -3.73
C VAL A 959 -45.31 -2.32 -3.10
N GLY A 960 -45.13 -2.40 -1.78
CA GLY A 960 -45.32 -3.64 -1.03
C GLY A 960 -46.75 -4.18 -1.09
N GLY A 961 -46.88 -5.51 -1.14
CA GLY A 961 -48.17 -6.20 -1.18
C GLY A 961 -48.90 -6.19 -2.53
N GLN A 962 -48.39 -5.48 -3.55
CA GLN A 962 -49.04 -5.39 -4.86
C GLN A 962 -48.72 -6.59 -5.77
N THR A 963 -49.64 -6.87 -6.70
CA THR A 963 -49.56 -7.93 -7.71
C THR A 963 -49.28 -7.36 -9.11
N SER A 964 -48.95 -8.21 -10.08
CA SER A 964 -48.79 -7.82 -11.48
C SER A 964 -50.03 -7.13 -12.07
N ALA A 965 -51.24 -7.47 -11.59
CA ALA A 965 -52.48 -6.84 -12.05
C ALA A 965 -52.56 -5.36 -11.63
N TRP A 966 -52.16 -5.04 -10.40
CA TRP A 966 -52.00 -3.66 -9.96
C TRP A 966 -50.89 -2.98 -10.77
N GLY A 967 -49.79 -3.69 -11.03
CA GLY A 967 -48.68 -3.22 -11.85
C GLY A 967 -49.15 -2.72 -13.22
N ALA A 968 -49.94 -3.54 -13.92
CA ALA A 968 -50.51 -3.21 -15.22
C ALA A 968 -51.51 -2.05 -15.18
N GLN A 969 -52.25 -1.86 -14.09
CA GLN A 969 -53.20 -0.75 -13.94
C GLN A 969 -52.51 0.60 -13.69
N ASN A 970 -51.33 0.61 -13.07
CA ASN A 970 -50.67 1.83 -12.59
C ASN A 970 -49.40 2.20 -13.39
N VAL A 971 -48.95 1.34 -14.30
CA VAL A 971 -47.71 1.52 -15.06
C VAL A 971 -47.65 2.86 -15.79
N HIS A 972 -48.76 3.35 -16.33
CA HIS A 972 -48.77 4.58 -17.10
C HIS A 972 -48.29 5.78 -16.28
N THR A 973 -48.91 6.00 -15.12
CA THR A 973 -48.59 7.10 -14.20
C THR A 973 -47.28 6.85 -13.46
N LEU A 974 -47.01 5.61 -13.07
CA LEU A 974 -45.87 5.30 -12.23
C LEU A 974 -44.59 5.03 -13.00
N VAL A 975 -44.60 4.74 -14.29
CA VAL A 975 -43.40 4.35 -15.04
C VAL A 975 -43.37 5.04 -16.40
N SER A 976 -44.41 4.89 -17.22
CA SER A 976 -44.37 5.28 -18.64
C SER A 976 -44.18 6.79 -18.86
N GLN A 977 -44.72 7.63 -17.97
CA GLN A 977 -44.57 9.10 -18.02
C GLN A 977 -43.13 9.57 -17.83
N GLU A 978 -42.29 8.79 -17.16
CA GLU A 978 -40.87 9.12 -16.94
C GLU A 978 -39.98 8.82 -18.14
N THR A 979 -40.56 8.20 -19.19
CA THR A 979 -39.88 7.77 -20.42
C THR A 979 -38.57 7.00 -20.15
N PRO A 980 -38.62 5.89 -19.39
CA PRO A 980 -37.44 5.13 -19.02
C PRO A 980 -36.80 4.44 -20.24
N ASP A 981 -35.49 4.23 -20.17
CA ASP A 981 -34.72 3.48 -21.16
C ASP A 981 -34.69 1.98 -20.82
N LEU A 982 -34.55 1.66 -19.54
CA LEU A 982 -34.55 0.30 -19.02
C LEU A 982 -35.58 0.16 -17.91
N VAL A 983 -36.45 -0.84 -18.00
CA VAL A 983 -37.42 -1.19 -16.95
C VAL A 983 -37.18 -2.61 -16.46
N ILE A 984 -36.90 -2.74 -15.17
CA ILE A 984 -36.76 -4.01 -14.47
C ILE A 984 -38.11 -4.34 -13.85
N ILE A 985 -38.78 -5.38 -14.36
CA ILE A 985 -40.13 -5.78 -13.92
C ILE A 985 -40.01 -6.99 -12.98
N ALA A 986 -40.36 -6.78 -11.71
CA ALA A 986 -40.11 -7.74 -10.63
C ALA A 986 -41.37 -7.95 -9.76
N PHE A 987 -42.41 -8.49 -10.39
CA PHE A 987 -43.62 -9.00 -9.74
C PHE A 987 -43.60 -10.52 -9.69
N GLY A 988 -44.43 -11.11 -8.83
CA GLY A 988 -44.68 -12.55 -8.81
C GLY A 988 -44.81 -13.13 -7.41
N MET A 989 -44.25 -12.49 -6.38
CA MET A 989 -44.30 -13.06 -5.02
C MET A 989 -45.74 -13.05 -4.48
N ASN A 990 -46.40 -11.89 -4.59
CA ASN A 990 -47.80 -11.73 -4.15
C ASN A 990 -48.77 -12.38 -5.12
N ASP A 991 -48.48 -12.36 -6.43
CA ASP A 991 -49.27 -13.08 -7.43
C ASP A 991 -49.33 -14.58 -7.12
N GLY A 992 -48.19 -15.17 -6.77
CA GLY A 992 -48.10 -16.58 -6.43
C GLY A 992 -48.83 -16.91 -5.14
N SER A 993 -48.71 -16.04 -4.14
CA SER A 993 -49.42 -16.17 -2.86
C SER A 993 -50.95 -16.04 -3.03
N ALA A 994 -51.39 -15.25 -4.02
CA ALA A 994 -52.79 -15.10 -4.41
C ALA A 994 -53.29 -16.20 -5.36
N ASN A 995 -52.43 -17.15 -5.76
CA ASN A 995 -52.69 -18.18 -6.77
C ASN A 995 -53.17 -17.60 -8.12
N THR A 996 -52.61 -16.45 -8.54
CA THR A 996 -52.91 -15.86 -9.84
C THR A 996 -52.48 -16.82 -10.96
N ALA A 997 -53.40 -17.18 -11.86
CA ALA A 997 -53.10 -18.09 -12.96
C ALA A 997 -51.93 -17.57 -13.83
N SER A 998 -51.02 -18.47 -14.25
CA SER A 998 -49.81 -18.09 -15.00
C SER A 998 -50.12 -17.39 -16.32
N SER A 999 -51.26 -17.67 -16.95
CA SER A 999 -51.75 -16.94 -18.12
C SER A 999 -52.11 -15.49 -17.80
N ALA A 1000 -52.80 -15.24 -16.69
CA ALA A 1000 -53.15 -13.89 -16.25
C ALA A 1000 -51.91 -13.09 -15.85
N PHE A 1001 -50.98 -13.70 -15.12
CA PHE A 1001 -49.69 -13.10 -14.80
C PHE A 1001 -48.93 -12.68 -16.07
N LYS A 1002 -48.79 -13.60 -17.04
CA LYS A 1002 -48.16 -13.30 -18.34
C LYS A 1002 -48.82 -12.11 -19.04
N SER A 1003 -50.15 -12.09 -19.09
CA SER A 1003 -50.92 -10.99 -19.71
C SER A 1003 -50.65 -9.66 -19.02
N ASN A 1004 -50.56 -9.63 -17.68
CA ASN A 1004 -50.26 -8.41 -16.94
C ASN A 1004 -48.85 -7.88 -17.24
N ILE A 1005 -47.83 -8.75 -17.25
CA ILE A 1005 -46.46 -8.36 -17.57
C ILE A 1005 -46.36 -7.85 -19.02
N GLN A 1006 -47.03 -8.52 -19.97
CA GLN A 1006 -47.10 -8.04 -21.36
C GLN A 1006 -47.77 -6.67 -21.46
N ALA A 1007 -48.82 -6.41 -20.68
CA ALA A 1007 -49.49 -5.11 -20.66
C ALA A 1007 -48.57 -3.98 -20.15
N ILE A 1008 -47.76 -4.25 -19.12
CA ILE A 1008 -46.73 -3.31 -18.62
C ILE A 1008 -45.70 -2.99 -19.72
N ILE A 1009 -45.17 -4.02 -20.40
CA ILE A 1009 -44.21 -3.84 -21.50
C ILE A 1009 -44.82 -2.98 -22.62
N ASN A 1010 -46.06 -3.27 -23.00
CA ASN A 1010 -46.76 -2.57 -24.08
C ASN A 1010 -47.00 -1.10 -23.75
N ASP A 1011 -47.42 -0.78 -22.51
CA ASP A 1011 -47.68 0.60 -22.09
C ASP A 1011 -46.39 1.43 -22.06
N VAL A 1012 -45.30 0.87 -21.53
CA VAL A 1012 -43.99 1.55 -21.55
C VAL A 1012 -43.48 1.74 -22.98
N ARG A 1013 -43.62 0.73 -23.86
CA ARG A 1013 -43.23 0.88 -25.28
C ARG A 1013 -44.08 1.87 -26.04
N ALA A 1014 -45.32 2.14 -25.60
CA ALA A 1014 -46.15 3.19 -26.17
C ALA A 1014 -45.61 4.59 -25.86
N SER A 1015 -44.94 4.79 -24.71
CA SER A 1015 -44.29 6.07 -24.38
C SER A 1015 -42.83 6.16 -24.85
N ASN A 1016 -42.10 5.04 -24.89
CA ASN A 1016 -40.75 4.95 -25.44
C ASN A 1016 -40.58 3.63 -26.21
N ALA A 1017 -40.65 3.70 -27.55
CA ALA A 1017 -40.54 2.52 -28.41
C ALA A 1017 -39.19 1.78 -28.29
N ASN A 1018 -38.15 2.46 -27.81
CA ASN A 1018 -36.80 1.90 -27.60
C ASN A 1018 -36.57 1.40 -26.17
N ALA A 1019 -37.58 1.44 -25.30
CA ALA A 1019 -37.44 0.93 -23.94
C ALA A 1019 -37.13 -0.57 -23.94
N GLU A 1020 -36.17 -0.94 -23.10
CA GLU A 1020 -35.72 -2.31 -22.89
C GLU A 1020 -36.12 -2.82 -21.52
N PHE A 1021 -36.15 -4.15 -21.36
CA PHE A 1021 -36.76 -4.80 -20.21
C PHE A 1021 -35.92 -5.95 -19.65
N ILE A 1022 -35.83 -6.01 -18.33
CA ILE A 1022 -35.37 -7.19 -17.60
C ILE A 1022 -36.56 -7.72 -16.80
N LEU A 1023 -37.00 -8.93 -17.14
CA LEU A 1023 -38.09 -9.62 -16.45
C LEU A 1023 -37.49 -10.47 -15.33
N VAL A 1024 -37.95 -10.28 -14.10
CA VAL A 1024 -37.40 -11.01 -12.95
C VAL A 1024 -38.35 -12.11 -12.55
N ALA A 1025 -37.91 -13.36 -12.68
CA ALA A 1025 -38.65 -14.50 -12.14
C ALA A 1025 -38.49 -14.52 -10.62
N THR A 1026 -39.59 -14.36 -9.86
CA THR A 1026 -39.53 -14.17 -8.40
C THR A 1026 -38.89 -15.34 -7.64
N THR A 1027 -38.42 -15.09 -6.43
CA THR A 1027 -38.02 -16.12 -5.47
C THR A 1027 -39.24 -16.93 -4.98
N LEU A 1028 -39.00 -18.13 -4.47
CA LEU A 1028 -40.04 -18.92 -3.80
C LEU A 1028 -40.35 -18.38 -2.39
N ALA A 1029 -41.62 -18.48 -1.98
CA ALA A 1029 -42.05 -18.18 -0.61
C ALA A 1029 -41.73 -19.34 0.36
N ASN A 1030 -41.94 -19.12 1.67
CA ASN A 1030 -41.72 -20.16 2.67
C ASN A 1030 -42.64 -21.36 2.39
N PRO A 1031 -42.09 -22.55 2.05
CA PRO A 1031 -42.88 -23.71 1.66
C PRO A 1031 -43.79 -24.24 2.78
N GLU A 1032 -43.53 -23.88 4.03
CA GLU A 1032 -44.35 -24.27 5.17
C GLU A 1032 -45.57 -23.36 5.36
N THR A 1033 -45.71 -22.29 4.59
CA THR A 1033 -46.76 -21.28 4.79
C THR A 1033 -47.76 -21.25 3.65
N GLY A 1034 -48.95 -20.69 3.91
CA GLY A 1034 -49.96 -20.41 2.87
C GLY A 1034 -49.54 -19.37 1.83
N TYR A 1035 -48.35 -18.75 1.96
CA TYR A 1035 -47.78 -17.89 0.91
C TYR A 1035 -47.14 -18.68 -0.23
N ALA A 1036 -46.81 -19.95 0.00
CA ALA A 1036 -46.36 -20.84 -1.07
C ALA A 1036 -47.54 -21.19 -1.98
N GLY A 1037 -47.50 -20.69 -3.21
CA GLY A 1037 -48.47 -20.99 -4.25
C GLY A 1037 -47.75 -21.33 -5.54
N ASN A 1038 -48.06 -20.63 -6.63
CA ASN A 1038 -47.56 -20.96 -7.96
C ASN A 1038 -46.39 -20.06 -8.44
N GLN A 1039 -45.57 -19.51 -7.53
CA GLN A 1039 -44.40 -18.68 -7.88
C GLN A 1039 -43.45 -19.39 -8.87
N ALA A 1040 -43.25 -20.70 -8.71
CA ALA A 1040 -42.36 -21.49 -9.57
C ALA A 1040 -42.82 -21.55 -11.04
N ASP A 1041 -44.12 -21.39 -11.30
CA ASP A 1041 -44.68 -21.50 -12.65
C ASP A 1041 -44.44 -20.24 -13.49
N TYR A 1042 -44.13 -19.11 -12.84
CA TYR A 1042 -44.01 -17.82 -13.52
C TYR A 1042 -42.77 -17.69 -14.39
N LYS A 1043 -41.67 -18.37 -14.04
CA LYS A 1043 -40.46 -18.40 -14.86
C LYS A 1043 -40.76 -18.82 -16.30
N ALA A 1044 -41.50 -19.92 -16.47
CA ALA A 1044 -41.79 -20.50 -17.77
C ALA A 1044 -42.61 -19.55 -18.67
N VAL A 1045 -43.53 -18.77 -18.09
CA VAL A 1045 -44.33 -17.81 -18.86
C VAL A 1045 -43.59 -16.50 -19.13
N LEU A 1046 -42.68 -16.07 -18.25
CA LEU A 1046 -41.77 -14.94 -18.52
C LEU A 1046 -40.79 -15.26 -19.65
N GLN A 1047 -40.31 -16.51 -19.71
CA GLN A 1047 -39.45 -17.01 -20.80
C GLN A 1047 -40.11 -16.85 -22.18
N GLN A 1048 -41.44 -16.96 -22.25
CA GLN A 1048 -42.21 -16.76 -23.48
C GLN A 1048 -42.35 -15.28 -23.89
N LEU A 1049 -41.92 -14.34 -23.05
CA LEU A 1049 -41.93 -12.90 -23.32
C LEU A 1049 -40.54 -12.37 -23.75
N ILE A 1050 -39.51 -13.22 -23.76
CA ILE A 1050 -38.16 -12.87 -24.23
C ILE A 1050 -38.24 -12.51 -25.73
N ALA A 1051 -37.66 -11.37 -26.08
CA ALA A 1051 -37.63 -10.81 -27.43
C ALA A 1051 -36.44 -9.82 -27.52
N PRO A 1052 -36.07 -9.29 -28.70
CA PRO A 1052 -35.10 -8.20 -28.78
C PRO A 1052 -35.46 -7.05 -27.83
N GLY A 1053 -34.52 -6.63 -26.98
CA GLY A 1053 -34.74 -5.63 -25.94
C GLY A 1053 -35.51 -6.14 -24.70
N THR A 1054 -35.70 -7.45 -24.53
CA THR A 1054 -36.37 -8.04 -23.35
C THR A 1054 -35.68 -9.35 -22.93
N VAL A 1055 -35.10 -9.38 -21.74
CA VAL A 1055 -34.36 -10.54 -21.21
C VAL A 1055 -34.93 -11.02 -19.87
N LEU A 1056 -34.53 -12.20 -19.42
CA LEU A 1056 -35.00 -12.84 -18.17
C LEU A 1056 -33.85 -12.93 -17.15
N MET A 1057 -34.15 -12.55 -15.91
CA MET A 1057 -33.34 -12.83 -14.71
C MET A 1057 -33.98 -13.97 -13.91
N ASP A 1058 -33.33 -15.14 -13.88
CA ASP A 1058 -33.85 -16.38 -13.30
C ASP A 1058 -33.60 -16.51 -11.78
N MET A 1059 -34.23 -15.65 -10.98
CA MET A 1059 -34.11 -15.77 -9.51
C MET A 1059 -34.88 -16.96 -8.94
N THR A 1060 -35.90 -17.47 -9.64
CA THR A 1060 -36.58 -18.72 -9.27
C THR A 1060 -35.61 -19.91 -9.27
N GLY A 1061 -34.87 -20.12 -10.36
CA GLY A 1061 -33.92 -21.23 -10.47
C GLY A 1061 -32.71 -21.10 -9.54
N ILE A 1062 -32.22 -19.87 -9.34
CA ILE A 1062 -31.17 -19.59 -8.35
C ILE A 1062 -31.67 -19.97 -6.94
N HIS A 1063 -32.86 -19.51 -6.53
CA HIS A 1063 -33.38 -19.80 -5.20
C HIS A 1063 -33.73 -21.28 -5.00
N GLN A 1064 -34.26 -21.96 -6.02
CA GLN A 1064 -34.47 -23.41 -6.00
C GLN A 1064 -33.17 -24.17 -5.73
N THR A 1065 -32.07 -23.76 -6.37
CA THR A 1065 -30.77 -24.39 -6.16
C THR A 1065 -30.24 -24.10 -4.75
N LEU A 1066 -30.37 -22.86 -4.28
CA LEU A 1066 -29.97 -22.49 -2.92
C LEU A 1066 -30.72 -23.32 -1.86
N LEU A 1067 -32.01 -23.60 -2.05
CA LEU A 1067 -32.82 -24.41 -1.13
C LEU A 1067 -32.38 -25.89 -1.05
N ASN A 1068 -31.53 -26.37 -1.95
CA ASN A 1068 -30.94 -27.71 -1.85
C ASN A 1068 -29.83 -27.76 -0.78
N GLY A 1069 -29.12 -26.65 -0.54
CA GLY A 1069 -28.02 -26.56 0.42
C GLY A 1069 -28.33 -25.74 1.67
N LYS A 1070 -29.28 -24.81 1.58
CA LYS A 1070 -29.65 -23.87 2.66
C LYS A 1070 -31.12 -23.99 3.05
N ARG A 1071 -31.43 -23.60 4.29
CA ARG A 1071 -32.83 -23.51 4.75
C ARG A 1071 -33.41 -22.14 4.38
N PHE A 1072 -34.72 -22.07 4.26
CA PHE A 1072 -35.43 -20.84 3.90
C PHE A 1072 -35.12 -19.65 4.83
N GLN A 1073 -35.17 -19.87 6.15
CA GLN A 1073 -34.81 -18.89 7.18
C GLN A 1073 -33.33 -18.45 7.19
N ASP A 1074 -32.44 -19.17 6.51
CA ASP A 1074 -31.03 -18.74 6.37
C ASP A 1074 -30.89 -17.60 5.33
N MET A 1075 -31.90 -17.40 4.48
CA MET A 1075 -31.85 -16.49 3.33
C MET A 1075 -32.93 -15.40 3.36
N THR A 1076 -33.76 -15.39 4.40
CA THR A 1076 -34.88 -14.45 4.53
C THR A 1076 -34.81 -13.65 5.82
N GLY A 1077 -35.29 -12.40 5.75
CA GLY A 1077 -35.30 -11.46 6.85
C GLY A 1077 -36.60 -11.45 7.65
N ASN A 1078 -37.66 -12.07 7.13
CA ASN A 1078 -38.95 -12.20 7.83
C ASN A 1078 -39.44 -13.64 8.00
N ASN A 1079 -38.72 -14.65 7.48
CA ASN A 1079 -39.14 -16.05 7.48
C ASN A 1079 -40.46 -16.36 6.73
N VAL A 1080 -40.91 -15.48 5.84
CA VAL A 1080 -42.11 -15.69 5.00
C VAL A 1080 -41.77 -15.58 3.51
N ASN A 1081 -41.16 -14.46 3.09
CA ASN A 1081 -40.93 -14.16 1.67
C ASN A 1081 -39.88 -13.06 1.42
N HIS A 1082 -39.57 -12.23 2.42
CA HIS A 1082 -38.65 -11.11 2.23
C HIS A 1082 -37.20 -11.56 2.39
N PRO A 1083 -36.32 -11.27 1.41
CA PRO A 1083 -34.89 -11.55 1.49
C PRO A 1083 -34.21 -10.94 2.73
N ASN A 1084 -33.19 -11.62 3.27
CA ASN A 1084 -32.18 -10.96 4.11
C ASN A 1084 -31.02 -10.48 3.21
N ASP A 1085 -29.99 -9.87 3.81
CA ASP A 1085 -28.86 -9.29 3.09
C ASP A 1085 -28.11 -10.27 2.18
N PHE A 1086 -28.10 -11.58 2.49
CA PHE A 1086 -27.50 -12.58 1.60
C PHE A 1086 -28.29 -12.71 0.29
N LEU A 1087 -29.62 -12.86 0.38
CA LEU A 1087 -30.46 -13.02 -0.80
C LEU A 1087 -30.69 -11.69 -1.54
N VAL A 1088 -30.68 -10.55 -0.84
CA VAL A 1088 -30.64 -9.20 -1.46
C VAL A 1088 -29.42 -9.07 -2.38
N ARG A 1089 -28.24 -9.51 -1.93
CA ARG A 1089 -27.03 -9.49 -2.75
C ARG A 1089 -27.14 -10.40 -3.96
N ALA A 1090 -27.73 -11.59 -3.81
CA ALA A 1090 -27.93 -12.50 -4.95
C ALA A 1090 -28.74 -11.83 -6.08
N TYR A 1091 -29.81 -11.09 -5.75
CA TYR A 1091 -30.57 -10.29 -6.72
C TYR A 1091 -29.69 -9.22 -7.40
N ALA A 1092 -28.93 -8.47 -6.61
CA ALA A 1092 -28.08 -7.40 -7.13
C ALA A 1092 -26.97 -7.94 -8.03
N GLN A 1093 -26.29 -9.02 -7.61
CA GLN A 1093 -25.27 -9.73 -8.37
C GLN A 1093 -25.82 -10.27 -9.70
N ALA A 1094 -27.03 -10.85 -9.67
CA ALA A 1094 -27.66 -11.37 -10.88
C ALA A 1094 -27.95 -10.23 -11.86
N LEU A 1095 -28.55 -9.13 -11.39
CA LEU A 1095 -28.86 -7.97 -12.22
C LEU A 1095 -27.59 -7.33 -12.79
N SER A 1096 -26.57 -7.10 -11.97
CA SER A 1096 -25.29 -6.52 -12.41
C SER A 1096 -24.61 -7.41 -13.45
N THR A 1097 -24.65 -8.75 -13.29
CA THR A 1097 -24.06 -9.68 -14.26
C THR A 1097 -24.71 -9.59 -15.65
N LEU A 1098 -26.00 -9.25 -15.73
CA LEU A 1098 -26.66 -9.04 -17.04
C LEU A 1098 -26.20 -7.77 -17.75
N LEU A 1099 -25.68 -6.78 -17.01
CA LEU A 1099 -25.46 -5.40 -17.48
C LEU A 1099 -23.98 -4.97 -17.49
N VAL A 1100 -23.12 -5.65 -16.75
CA VAL A 1100 -21.68 -5.36 -16.66
C VAL A 1100 -20.91 -6.50 -17.34
N PRO A 1101 -20.13 -6.20 -18.39
CA PRO A 1101 -19.33 -7.18 -19.13
C PRO A 1101 -18.12 -7.71 -18.34
#